data_AF-A0A7X9EJT0-F1
#
_entry.id   AF-A0A7X9EJT0-F1
#
_cell.length_a   1.000
_cell.length_b   1.000
_cell.length_c   1.000
_cell.angle_alpha   90.00
_cell.angle_beta   90.00
_cell.angle_gamma   90.00
#
_symmetry.space_group_name_H-M   'P 1'
#
loop_
_entity.id
_entity.type
_entity.pdbx_description
1 polymer ?
#
loop_
_entity_poly.entity_id
_entity_poly.type
_entity_poly.pdbx_seq_one_letter_code
_entity_poly.pdbx_strand_id
1 'polypeptide(L)'
;MKNGTKMKKILPYILALASLILIPLIVSIVIQNYRTSYILKERPFDTVVANVSTSSAKILTKAPEDVSYRIYYKKDTDSGLYKESNNINILHDNISGKDVYFTDVNDLEPDTKYLFKIVTNRYEWQNFSFKTKSISEEITLPNVKTGTANPSTFVLLTSDEENIIVDTQYHGTWAIDTQNKEYTAREYLNYSTSSELQTRLLKLLGGEVYADSSTGANCKTNIIIEDVPTKPTKAKVTDIIGRWVSSCPSGGYANECYEDVYCRAASHGVNPAFLFSIWSNESGGSNYAYSPAVEDFGIHSSTISSRNFDIQITHFLDVQVKNGGNDYIASCNKSLGYDALSQWGAKFLKGNCQTAENLEAGKKYITSIGQIYNWYTNETLTWPLSGDNDIYCDYSKSSTNTTYNSCSSSSTPTPTPTPTPTPTPTPTPTPTPTPDTDPETTQPADNDVDDMLVSGENRYCTDADGCQCIYNNYQTILQAKNGYYCTPDKKVLKTERLCCQSTKGLSFMWPYNCTGKILADVTENNCKASIEEIKIEKGVNFIQAINIFDKGTYPIDTAKGLIQYTGNKVVAVGLLRNDTWSSIVKYENGQINGTDFNLVPGETYLVISNQEVKIPVKGYASSVTVDLESLSGWNLVPSSMLTKTSDSSKGILQNTSYSYISQMAQWQNTQSLFEYTVREKDNKVYGEDLKISDNNGVFVRVSK
;
A
#
# COMPACT_ATOMS: atom_id res chain seq x y z
N MET A 1 66.97 60.60 35.26
CA MET A 1 66.15 59.39 35.51
C MET A 1 64.82 59.80 36.19
N LYS A 2 63.75 60.11 35.43
CA LYS A 2 62.46 60.58 36.00
C LYS A 2 61.20 59.88 35.45
N ASN A 3 61.33 58.95 34.50
CA ASN A 3 60.18 58.30 33.83
C ASN A 3 59.74 56.95 34.42
N GLY A 4 60.55 56.30 35.26
CA GLY A 4 60.22 54.98 35.84
C GLY A 4 59.09 55.01 36.89
N THR A 5 58.90 56.12 37.59
CA THR A 5 57.92 56.27 38.68
C THR A 5 56.49 56.52 38.15
N LYS A 6 56.35 57.11 36.96
CA LYS A 6 55.04 57.31 36.30
C LYS A 6 54.49 56.00 35.74
N MET A 7 55.34 55.17 35.15
CA MET A 7 54.93 53.87 34.58
C MET A 7 54.42 52.90 35.66
N LYS A 8 55.06 52.84 36.83
CA LYS A 8 54.59 52.03 37.97
C LYS A 8 53.22 52.46 38.53
N LYS A 9 52.85 53.75 38.44
CA LYS A 9 51.53 54.24 38.85
C LYS A 9 50.43 54.01 37.81
N ILE A 10 50.79 53.95 36.52
CA ILE A 10 49.82 53.83 35.41
C ILE A 10 49.59 52.37 35.00
N LEU A 11 50.58 51.49 35.18
CA LEU A 11 50.49 50.06 34.87
C LEU A 11 49.27 49.33 35.47
N PRO A 12 48.88 49.51 36.75
CA PRO A 12 47.66 48.89 37.28
C PRO A 12 46.38 49.41 36.61
N TYR A 13 46.34 50.67 36.18
CA TYR A 13 45.21 51.22 35.44
C TYR A 13 45.16 50.67 34.01
N ILE A 14 46.30 50.50 33.34
CA ILE A 14 46.37 49.86 32.01
C ILE A 14 45.95 48.39 32.09
N LEU A 15 46.42 47.66 33.11
CA LEU A 15 46.01 46.27 33.34
C LEU A 15 44.53 46.15 33.70
N ALA A 16 43.99 47.08 34.50
CA ALA A 16 42.55 47.15 34.81
C ALA A 16 41.70 47.52 33.59
N LEU A 17 42.17 48.42 32.73
CA LEU A 17 41.47 48.77 31.49
C LEU A 17 41.53 47.63 30.47
N ALA A 18 42.69 46.98 30.36
CA ALA A 18 42.88 45.80 29.51
C ALA A 18 42.01 44.63 29.99
N SER A 19 41.90 44.38 31.30
CA SER A 19 41.01 43.34 31.84
C SER A 19 39.52 43.69 31.67
N LEU A 20 39.14 44.98 31.75
CA LEU A 20 37.79 45.45 31.43
C LEU A 20 37.38 45.19 29.97
N ILE A 21 38.33 45.04 29.05
CA ILE A 21 38.08 44.76 27.64
C ILE A 21 38.27 43.27 27.32
N LEU A 22 39.35 42.65 27.79
CA LEU A 22 39.70 41.25 27.51
C LEU A 22 38.77 40.26 28.21
N ILE A 23 38.34 40.52 29.45
CA ILE A 23 37.45 39.59 30.17
C ILE A 23 36.09 39.47 29.44
N PRO A 24 35.36 40.54 29.10
CA PRO A 24 34.12 40.41 28.34
C PRO A 24 34.33 39.85 26.93
N LEU A 25 35.48 40.11 26.28
CA LEU A 25 35.80 39.49 24.99
C LEU A 25 35.99 37.97 25.11
N ILE A 26 36.76 37.51 26.11
CA ILE A 26 36.98 36.09 26.39
C ILE A 26 35.67 35.42 26.80
N VAL A 27 34.87 36.06 27.65
CA VAL A 27 33.54 35.57 28.05
C VAL A 27 32.62 35.48 26.84
N SER A 28 32.62 36.47 25.94
CA SER A 28 31.86 36.44 24.70
C SER A 28 32.28 35.28 23.79
N ILE A 29 33.58 35.06 23.61
CA ILE A 29 34.12 33.93 22.83
C ILE A 29 33.74 32.59 23.47
N VAL A 30 33.84 32.47 24.80
CA VAL A 30 33.44 31.25 25.52
C VAL A 30 31.94 31.00 25.36
N ILE A 31 31.10 32.01 25.52
CA ILE A 31 29.64 31.90 25.31
C ILE A 31 29.33 31.53 23.86
N GLN A 32 30.04 32.12 22.89
CA GLN A 32 29.84 31.84 21.46
C GLN A 32 30.29 30.42 21.09
N ASN A 33 31.42 29.94 21.63
CA ASN A 33 31.88 28.56 21.47
C ASN A 33 30.94 27.57 22.15
N TYR A 34 30.45 27.90 23.34
CA TYR A 34 29.46 27.09 24.05
C TYR A 34 28.18 26.99 23.22
N ARG A 35 27.64 28.12 22.72
CA ARG A 35 26.45 28.16 21.86
C ARG A 35 26.64 27.35 20.58
N THR A 36 27.79 27.49 19.92
CA THR A 36 28.14 26.72 18.71
C THR A 36 28.18 25.22 18.99
N SER A 37 28.72 24.82 20.15
CA SER A 37 28.77 23.41 20.57
C SER A 37 27.36 22.80 20.70
N TYR A 38 26.39 23.50 21.29
CA TYR A 38 25.00 23.01 21.37
C TYR A 38 24.32 22.94 20.00
N ILE A 39 24.53 23.92 19.12
CA ILE A 39 24.00 23.88 17.76
C ILE A 39 24.56 22.67 17.00
N LEU A 40 25.85 22.37 17.15
CA LEU A 40 26.48 21.22 16.49
C LEU A 40 25.99 19.88 17.04
N LYS A 41 25.64 19.81 18.34
CA LYS A 41 25.10 18.59 18.96
C LYS A 41 23.72 18.20 18.46
N GLU A 42 22.94 19.15 17.94
CA GLU A 42 21.61 18.90 17.36
C GLU A 42 21.62 19.02 15.83
N ARG A 43 22.78 19.23 15.20
CA ARG A 43 22.82 19.50 13.78
C ARG A 43 22.46 18.24 12.99
N PRO A 44 21.44 18.27 12.12
CA PRO A 44 21.18 17.20 11.18
C PRO A 44 22.35 17.06 10.19
N PHE A 45 22.61 15.83 9.76
CA PHE A 45 23.72 15.49 8.86
C PHE A 45 23.28 14.42 7.85
N ASP A 46 24.08 14.24 6.79
CA ASP A 46 23.79 13.33 5.67
C ASP A 46 22.36 13.53 5.10
N THR A 47 21.94 14.79 4.96
CA THR A 47 20.62 15.13 4.42
C THR A 47 20.59 14.88 2.91
N VAL A 48 19.61 14.09 2.47
CA VAL A 48 19.44 13.67 1.08
C VAL A 48 18.02 14.00 0.62
N VAL A 49 17.91 14.54 -0.60
CA VAL A 49 16.65 14.57 -1.35
C VAL A 49 16.77 13.54 -2.46
N ALA A 50 15.83 12.61 -2.52
CA ALA A 50 15.81 11.50 -3.45
C ALA A 50 14.43 11.29 -4.07
N ASN A 51 14.37 10.48 -5.14
CA ASN A 51 13.14 10.06 -5.81
C ASN A 51 12.29 11.27 -6.25
N VAL A 52 12.95 12.31 -6.80
CA VAL A 52 12.27 13.53 -7.25
C VAL A 52 11.54 13.25 -8.56
N SER A 53 10.24 13.50 -8.58
CA SER A 53 9.37 13.40 -9.76
C SER A 53 8.91 14.81 -10.21
N THR A 54 7.92 14.86 -11.10
CA THR A 54 7.26 16.12 -11.47
C THR A 54 6.38 16.67 -10.35
N SER A 55 5.89 15.82 -9.43
CA SER A 55 4.91 16.18 -8.40
C SER A 55 5.23 15.70 -6.97
N SER A 56 6.37 15.04 -6.77
CA SER A 56 6.77 14.51 -5.46
C SER A 56 8.29 14.44 -5.27
N ALA A 57 8.72 14.33 -4.01
CA ALA A 57 10.11 14.09 -3.63
C ALA A 57 10.19 13.45 -2.24
N LYS A 58 11.23 12.65 -1.97
CA LYS A 58 11.53 12.10 -0.64
C LYS A 58 12.69 12.86 -0.01
N ILE A 59 12.50 13.34 1.22
CA ILE A 59 13.54 14.03 2.01
C ILE A 59 13.94 13.14 3.16
N LEU A 60 15.24 12.90 3.36
CA LEU A 60 15.80 12.10 4.45
C LEU A 60 16.93 12.88 5.14
N THR A 61 17.06 12.72 6.46
CA THR A 61 18.15 13.33 7.23
C THR A 61 18.51 12.48 8.43
N LYS A 62 19.81 12.29 8.68
CA LYS A 62 20.29 11.65 9.90
C LYS A 62 20.39 12.69 11.00
N ALA A 63 20.01 12.31 12.20
CA ALA A 63 20.01 13.21 13.33
C ALA A 63 20.39 12.52 14.64
N PRO A 64 21.00 13.26 15.59
CA PRO A 64 21.21 12.82 16.96
C PRO A 64 19.92 12.33 17.63
N GLU A 65 20.06 11.33 18.50
CA GLU A 65 18.96 10.79 19.32
C GLU A 65 18.39 11.85 20.29
N ASP A 66 17.20 11.58 20.81
CA ASP A 66 16.51 12.36 21.86
C ASP A 66 16.13 13.81 21.51
N VAL A 67 16.22 14.19 20.24
CA VAL A 67 15.80 15.51 19.75
C VAL A 67 14.78 15.33 18.63
N SER A 68 13.64 16.03 18.73
CA SER A 68 12.59 15.94 17.70
C SER A 68 12.90 16.89 16.55
N TYR A 69 12.97 16.34 15.34
CA TYR A 69 13.19 17.09 14.11
C TYR A 69 11.88 17.19 13.30
N ARG A 70 11.66 18.37 12.72
CA ARG A 70 10.54 18.68 11.84
C ARG A 70 11.08 19.22 10.51
N ILE A 71 10.41 18.89 9.41
CA ILE A 71 10.78 19.31 8.07
C ILE A 71 9.68 20.23 7.55
N TYR A 72 10.09 21.41 7.08
CA TYR A 72 9.22 22.43 6.54
C TYR A 72 9.66 22.78 5.12
N TYR A 73 8.74 22.94 4.18
CA TYR A 73 9.05 23.26 2.78
C TYR A 73 8.17 24.38 2.21
N LYS A 74 8.65 25.03 1.16
CA LYS A 74 7.89 25.99 0.34
C LYS A 74 8.49 26.13 -1.05
N LYS A 75 7.75 26.73 -1.99
CA LYS A 75 8.31 27.14 -3.27
C LYS A 75 9.32 28.27 -3.06
N ASP A 76 10.39 28.28 -3.84
CA ASP A 76 11.42 29.33 -3.78
C ASP A 76 10.84 30.71 -4.12
N THR A 77 9.87 30.76 -5.03
CA THR A 77 9.16 31.98 -5.45
C THR A 77 8.11 32.46 -4.45
N ASP A 78 7.76 31.66 -3.45
CA ASP A 78 6.70 31.99 -2.51
C ASP A 78 7.25 32.79 -1.32
N SER A 79 6.69 33.98 -1.10
CA SER A 79 6.95 34.81 0.09
C SER A 79 6.21 34.32 1.34
N GLY A 80 5.29 33.37 1.19
CA GLY A 80 4.49 32.79 2.26
C GLY A 80 5.26 31.97 3.30
N LEU A 81 4.50 31.45 4.27
CA LEU A 81 5.02 30.59 5.34
C LEU A 81 5.39 29.21 4.80
N TYR A 82 6.39 28.58 5.41
CA TYR A 82 6.70 27.19 5.10
C TYR A 82 5.55 26.27 5.55
N LYS A 83 5.22 25.27 4.73
CA LYS A 83 4.30 24.17 5.06
C LYS A 83 5.07 23.09 5.84
N GLU A 84 4.52 22.63 6.95
CA GLU A 84 5.06 21.50 7.71
C GLU A 84 4.81 20.20 6.93
N SER A 85 5.77 19.28 6.95
CA SER A 85 5.52 17.93 6.46
C SER A 85 4.75 17.14 7.51
N ASN A 86 3.52 16.74 7.17
CA ASN A 86 2.59 16.15 8.13
C ASN A 86 2.98 14.74 8.60
N ASN A 87 3.86 14.04 7.86
CA ASN A 87 4.10 12.61 8.06
C ASN A 87 5.60 12.27 8.08
N ILE A 88 6.28 12.70 9.13
CA ILE A 88 7.71 12.40 9.31
C ILE A 88 7.86 11.00 9.89
N ASN A 89 8.50 10.13 9.14
CA ASN A 89 9.00 8.84 9.58
C ASN A 89 10.39 8.99 10.20
N ILE A 90 10.78 8.04 11.04
CA ILE A 90 11.92 8.00 11.96
C ILE A 90 12.30 6.52 12.05
N LEU A 91 13.51 6.18 11.65
CA LEU A 91 14.07 4.84 11.85
C LEU A 91 15.31 4.96 12.71
N HIS A 92 15.53 3.96 13.56
CA HIS A 92 16.84 3.80 14.18
C HIS A 92 17.79 3.16 13.17
N ASP A 93 18.89 3.85 12.86
CA ASP A 93 19.94 3.33 11.99
C ASP A 93 20.96 2.52 12.79
N ASN A 94 20.90 1.20 12.64
CA ASN A 94 21.82 0.24 13.24
C ASN A 94 23.27 0.44 12.80
N ILE A 95 23.52 1.12 11.67
CA ILE A 95 24.88 1.36 11.15
C ILE A 95 25.53 2.51 11.92
N SER A 96 24.82 3.64 12.07
CA SER A 96 25.37 4.84 12.71
C SER A 96 25.00 5.01 14.19
N GLY A 97 24.04 4.24 14.70
CA GLY A 97 23.48 4.38 16.04
C GLY A 97 22.80 5.75 16.23
N LYS A 98 22.05 6.19 15.22
CA LYS A 98 21.41 7.51 15.13
C LYS A 98 20.01 7.35 14.54
N ASP A 99 19.15 8.34 14.78
CA ASP A 99 17.81 8.33 14.21
C ASP A 99 17.82 8.97 12.81
N VAL A 100 17.04 8.40 11.89
CA VAL A 100 16.90 8.89 10.52
C VAL A 100 15.48 9.36 10.31
N TYR A 101 15.31 10.65 10.11
CA TYR A 101 14.03 11.29 9.85
C TYR A 101 13.80 11.36 8.34
N PHE A 102 12.65 10.92 7.84
CA PHE A 102 12.30 11.04 6.44
C PHE A 102 10.83 11.32 6.19
N THR A 103 10.52 11.92 5.05
CA THR A 103 9.15 12.23 4.65
C THR A 103 9.03 12.23 3.13
N ASP A 104 7.89 11.76 2.64
CA ASP A 104 7.46 11.97 1.26
C ASP A 104 6.71 13.30 1.19
N VAL A 105 7.08 14.14 0.22
CA VAL A 105 6.45 15.42 -0.08
C VAL A 105 5.74 15.28 -1.41
N ASN A 106 4.42 15.43 -1.41
CA ASN A 106 3.55 15.25 -2.58
C ASN A 106 2.88 16.57 -2.98
N ASP A 107 2.11 16.53 -4.07
CA ASP A 107 1.36 17.67 -4.62
C ASP A 107 2.25 18.87 -4.99
N LEU A 108 3.44 18.59 -5.52
CA LEU A 108 4.38 19.59 -5.99
C LEU A 108 4.05 20.02 -7.42
N GLU A 109 4.41 21.25 -7.77
CA GLU A 109 4.32 21.74 -9.13
C GLU A 109 5.54 21.26 -9.95
N PRO A 110 5.34 20.88 -11.22
CA PRO A 110 6.44 20.54 -12.12
C PRO A 110 7.39 21.71 -12.40
N ASP A 111 8.63 21.39 -12.77
CA ASP A 111 9.71 22.33 -13.11
C ASP A 111 9.95 23.43 -12.05
N THR A 112 9.60 23.17 -10.79
CA THR A 112 9.53 24.17 -9.72
C THR A 112 10.60 23.90 -8.68
N LYS A 113 11.31 24.96 -8.28
CA LYS A 113 12.31 24.91 -7.21
C LYS A 113 11.65 25.09 -5.85
N TYR A 114 11.96 24.19 -4.93
CA TYR A 114 11.50 24.21 -3.56
C TYR A 114 12.67 24.42 -2.59
N LEU A 115 12.40 25.18 -1.54
CA LEU A 115 13.28 25.34 -0.38
C LEU A 115 12.73 24.53 0.78
N PHE A 116 13.59 23.93 1.58
CA PHE A 116 13.19 23.32 2.84
C PHE A 116 14.14 23.64 3.98
N LYS A 117 13.62 23.50 5.20
CA LYS A 117 14.37 23.68 6.44
C LYS A 117 14.05 22.57 7.42
N ILE A 118 15.04 22.26 8.26
CA ILE A 118 14.94 21.29 9.34
C ILE A 118 14.92 22.07 10.65
N VAL A 119 13.95 21.80 11.51
CA VAL A 119 13.69 22.57 12.72
C VAL A 119 13.60 21.65 13.93
N THR A 120 14.20 22.06 15.03
CA THR A 120 14.01 21.50 16.37
C THR A 120 13.36 22.56 17.26
N ASN A 121 13.07 22.23 18.52
CA ASN A 121 12.55 23.20 19.49
C ASN A 121 13.53 24.36 19.78
N ARG A 122 14.81 24.21 19.44
CA ARG A 122 15.87 25.18 19.79
C ARG A 122 16.53 25.84 18.58
N TYR A 123 16.64 25.13 17.48
CA TYR A 123 17.45 25.52 16.33
C TYR A 123 16.77 25.21 15.01
N GLU A 124 17.10 25.97 13.98
CA GLU A 124 16.70 25.69 12.62
C GLU A 124 17.91 25.71 11.68
N TRP A 125 17.88 24.82 10.69
CA TRP A 125 18.86 24.73 9.62
C TRP A 125 18.15 24.91 8.29
N GLN A 126 18.57 25.94 7.54
CA GLN A 126 18.01 26.33 6.25
C GLN A 126 19.02 26.04 5.11
N ASN A 127 18.74 26.58 3.92
CA ASN A 127 19.57 26.48 2.69
C ASN A 127 19.55 25.12 2.00
N PHE A 128 18.52 24.32 2.23
CA PHE A 128 18.29 23.12 1.43
C PHE A 128 17.30 23.43 0.32
N SER A 129 17.53 22.84 -0.86
CA SER A 129 16.64 23.02 -2.00
C SER A 129 16.65 21.80 -2.91
N PHE A 130 15.58 21.63 -3.66
CA PHE A 130 15.48 20.67 -4.76
C PHE A 130 14.58 21.26 -5.86
N LYS A 131 14.60 20.67 -7.06
CA LYS A 131 13.78 21.09 -8.18
C LYS A 131 13.04 19.89 -8.76
N THR A 132 11.73 20.00 -8.93
CA THR A 132 10.91 18.95 -9.57
C THR A 132 11.20 18.84 -11.07
N LYS A 133 10.91 17.67 -11.64
CA LYS A 133 11.11 17.38 -13.08
C LYS A 133 10.12 18.14 -13.96
N SER A 134 10.41 18.28 -15.25
CA SER A 134 9.58 19.04 -16.20
C SER A 134 8.46 18.19 -16.82
N ILE A 135 7.31 18.82 -17.13
CA ILE A 135 6.19 18.19 -17.89
C ILE A 135 6.55 18.00 -19.38
N SER A 136 7.79 18.19 -19.80
CA SER A 136 8.19 18.01 -21.21
C SER A 136 9.08 16.78 -21.44
N GLU A 137 9.31 15.95 -20.42
CA GLU A 137 10.11 14.73 -20.56
C GLU A 137 9.39 13.64 -21.38
N GLU A 138 10.16 12.95 -22.24
CA GLU A 138 9.74 11.81 -23.06
C GLU A 138 9.68 10.51 -22.24
N ILE A 139 8.86 9.55 -22.67
CA ILE A 139 8.84 8.21 -22.07
C ILE A 139 10.05 7.43 -22.57
N THR A 140 10.83 6.91 -21.64
CA THR A 140 11.84 5.89 -21.92
C THR A 140 11.44 4.58 -21.27
N LEU A 141 11.69 3.47 -21.98
CA LEU A 141 11.58 2.15 -21.37
C LEU A 141 12.65 2.00 -20.29
N PRO A 142 12.36 1.25 -19.21
CA PRO A 142 13.25 1.20 -18.07
C PRO A 142 14.54 0.45 -18.42
N ASN A 143 15.68 1.06 -18.13
CA ASN A 143 16.97 0.36 -18.13
C ASN A 143 17.27 -0.14 -16.71
N VAL A 144 16.98 -1.41 -16.48
CA VAL A 144 16.94 -1.95 -15.12
C VAL A 144 18.32 -2.38 -14.62
N LYS A 145 18.78 -1.79 -13.51
CA LYS A 145 19.96 -2.22 -12.74
C LYS A 145 19.52 -2.94 -11.47
N THR A 146 20.27 -3.97 -11.10
CA THR A 146 19.99 -4.81 -9.93
C THR A 146 21.15 -4.78 -8.94
N GLY A 147 20.87 -5.10 -7.67
CA GLY A 147 21.90 -5.22 -6.65
C GLY A 147 21.41 -5.90 -5.38
N THR A 148 22.36 -6.18 -4.48
CA THR A 148 22.13 -6.85 -3.19
C THR A 148 22.56 -5.95 -2.02
N ALA A 149 21.88 -6.04 -0.89
CA ALA A 149 22.27 -5.43 0.39
C ALA A 149 21.76 -6.28 1.56
N ASN A 150 22.04 -5.87 2.80
CA ASN A 150 21.41 -6.50 3.95
C ASN A 150 19.87 -6.30 3.91
N PRO A 151 19.07 -7.27 4.37
CA PRO A 151 17.64 -7.02 4.61
C PRO A 151 17.42 -5.82 5.53
N SER A 152 16.29 -5.13 5.33
CA SER A 152 15.83 -3.95 6.04
C SER A 152 16.84 -2.80 5.93
N THR A 153 17.29 -2.53 4.69
CA THR A 153 18.29 -1.51 4.38
C THR A 153 17.78 -0.54 3.33
N PHE A 154 17.92 0.76 3.59
CA PHE A 154 17.76 1.77 2.55
C PHE A 154 19.09 1.91 1.82
N VAL A 155 19.09 1.67 0.52
CA VAL A 155 20.26 1.84 -0.34
C VAL A 155 20.11 3.16 -1.08
N LEU A 156 21.12 4.03 -0.93
CA LEU A 156 21.22 5.28 -1.67
C LEU A 156 22.03 5.06 -2.94
N LEU A 157 21.42 5.42 -4.07
CA LEU A 157 21.97 5.40 -5.40
C LEU A 157 22.19 6.85 -5.83
N THR A 158 23.44 7.22 -6.09
CA THR A 158 23.81 8.60 -6.46
C THR A 158 24.41 8.64 -7.86
N SER A 159 23.91 9.56 -8.68
CA SER A 159 24.49 9.98 -9.96
C SER A 159 24.87 11.47 -9.91
N ASP A 160 25.37 12.01 -11.01
CA ASP A 160 25.71 13.44 -11.14
C ASP A 160 24.47 14.35 -11.13
N GLU A 161 23.28 13.82 -11.39
CA GLU A 161 22.04 14.60 -11.56
C GLU A 161 21.00 14.36 -10.46
N GLU A 162 20.92 13.13 -9.92
CA GLU A 162 19.85 12.78 -9.00
C GLU A 162 20.25 11.70 -7.99
N ASN A 163 19.46 11.60 -6.92
CA ASN A 163 19.56 10.56 -5.92
C ASN A 163 18.30 9.70 -5.96
N ILE A 164 18.48 8.39 -5.83
CA ILE A 164 17.40 7.41 -5.69
C ILE A 164 17.63 6.63 -4.39
N ILE A 165 16.60 6.49 -3.57
CA ILE A 165 16.58 5.60 -2.42
C ILE A 165 15.62 4.46 -2.66
N VAL A 166 16.12 3.25 -2.43
CA VAL A 166 15.37 2.00 -2.46
C VAL A 166 15.41 1.35 -1.10
N ASP A 167 14.29 0.79 -0.67
CA ASP A 167 14.22 -0.03 0.54
C ASP A 167 14.27 -1.50 0.14
N THR A 168 15.27 -2.23 0.64
CA THR A 168 15.46 -3.66 0.35
C THR A 168 14.54 -4.56 1.14
N GLN A 169 13.90 -4.03 2.20
CA GLN A 169 12.99 -4.77 3.07
C GLN A 169 13.57 -6.14 3.46
N TYR A 170 12.75 -7.14 3.75
CA TYR A 170 13.21 -8.47 4.18
C TYR A 170 13.95 -9.31 3.11
N HIS A 171 14.10 -8.83 1.87
CA HIS A 171 14.67 -9.61 0.75
C HIS A 171 16.15 -9.39 0.47
N GLY A 172 16.73 -8.28 0.94
CA GLY A 172 18.14 -7.96 0.72
C GLY A 172 18.54 -7.80 -0.75
N THR A 173 17.59 -7.60 -1.67
CA THR A 173 17.85 -7.36 -3.10
C THR A 173 17.00 -6.20 -3.60
N TRP A 174 17.47 -5.48 -4.61
CA TRP A 174 16.78 -4.34 -5.19
C TRP A 174 16.94 -4.29 -6.71
N ALA A 175 15.99 -3.65 -7.38
CA ALA A 175 16.02 -3.38 -8.82
C ALA A 175 15.45 -1.97 -9.07
N ILE A 176 16.08 -1.20 -9.97
CA ILE A 176 15.64 0.15 -10.34
C ILE A 176 15.80 0.40 -11.83
N ASP A 177 15.01 1.32 -12.36
CA ASP A 177 15.26 1.96 -13.66
C ASP A 177 16.34 3.04 -13.53
N THR A 178 17.39 2.93 -14.34
CA THR A 178 18.52 3.87 -14.39
C THR A 178 18.39 4.93 -15.48
N GLN A 179 17.47 4.78 -16.42
CA GLN A 179 17.38 5.66 -17.60
C GLN A 179 18.73 5.84 -18.33
N ASN A 180 19.55 4.78 -18.38
CA ASN A 180 20.92 4.76 -18.93
C ASN A 180 21.96 5.61 -18.18
N LYS A 181 21.68 6.06 -16.96
CA LYS A 181 22.63 6.79 -16.13
C LYS A 181 23.46 5.84 -15.27
N GLU A 182 24.71 6.23 -15.02
CA GLU A 182 25.57 5.51 -14.08
C GLU A 182 25.28 5.94 -12.64
N TYR A 183 25.20 4.94 -11.75
CA TYR A 183 24.94 5.14 -10.33
C TYR A 183 25.95 4.41 -9.47
N THR A 184 26.36 5.08 -8.38
CA THR A 184 27.08 4.48 -7.26
C THR A 184 26.10 4.12 -6.15
N ALA A 185 26.25 2.93 -5.55
CA ALA A 185 25.37 2.45 -4.49
C ALA A 185 26.11 2.45 -3.14
N ARG A 186 25.43 2.91 -2.08
CA ARG A 186 25.87 2.72 -0.69
C ARG A 186 24.69 2.42 0.22
N GLU A 187 24.92 1.67 1.30
CA GLU A 187 23.93 1.54 2.37
C GLU A 187 23.79 2.90 3.08
N TYR A 188 22.58 3.45 3.07
CA TYR A 188 22.26 4.71 3.73
C TYR A 188 21.88 4.48 5.19
N LEU A 189 21.02 3.50 5.48
CA LEU A 189 20.71 3.04 6.83
C LEU A 189 20.32 1.56 6.83
N ASN A 190 20.53 0.87 7.95
CA ASN A 190 19.96 -0.44 8.23
C ASN A 190 19.04 -0.35 9.45
N TYR A 191 17.81 -0.86 9.35
CA TYR A 191 16.83 -0.81 10.43
C TYR A 191 16.42 -2.21 10.90
N SER A 192 15.86 -2.29 12.10
CA SER A 192 15.27 -3.52 12.64
C SER A 192 13.99 -3.18 13.39
N THR A 193 13.00 -4.05 13.30
CA THR A 193 11.73 -3.88 14.03
C THR A 193 11.91 -4.16 15.52
N SER A 194 10.99 -3.66 16.36
CA SER A 194 10.98 -3.95 17.81
C SER A 194 10.97 -5.45 18.11
N SER A 195 10.22 -6.24 17.32
CA SER A 195 10.16 -7.70 17.43
C SER A 195 11.50 -8.37 17.11
N GLU A 196 12.23 -7.89 16.09
CA GLU A 196 13.56 -8.40 15.76
C GLU A 196 14.61 -8.05 16.82
N LEU A 197 14.54 -6.82 17.36
CA LEU A 197 15.44 -6.37 18.44
C LEU A 197 15.21 -7.14 19.73
N GLN A 198 13.95 -7.36 20.13
CA GLN A 198 13.59 -8.14 21.31
C GLN A 198 14.13 -9.57 21.21
N THR A 199 14.09 -10.18 20.03
CA THR A 199 14.64 -11.52 19.85
C THR A 199 16.14 -11.57 19.77
N ARG A 200 16.80 -10.61 19.11
CA ARG A 200 18.27 -10.54 19.16
C ARG A 200 18.75 -10.42 20.60
N LEU A 201 18.05 -9.63 21.41
CA LEU A 201 18.30 -9.51 22.85
C LEU A 201 18.03 -10.82 23.60
N LEU A 202 16.89 -11.47 23.40
CA LEU A 202 16.55 -12.75 24.05
C LEU A 202 17.50 -13.90 23.65
N LYS A 203 17.94 -13.94 22.38
CA LYS A 203 18.92 -14.90 21.87
C LYS A 203 20.31 -14.68 22.46
N LEU A 204 20.67 -13.43 22.75
CA LEU A 204 21.91 -13.07 23.46
C LEU A 204 21.85 -13.36 24.97
N LEU A 205 20.65 -13.33 25.58
CA LEU A 205 20.46 -13.58 27.02
C LEU A 205 20.32 -15.06 27.40
N GLY A 206 20.13 -15.96 26.42
CA GLY A 206 20.33 -17.41 26.57
C GLY A 206 19.22 -18.17 27.30
N GLY A 207 18.63 -19.15 26.60
CA GLY A 207 17.81 -20.21 27.19
C GLY A 207 16.82 -20.82 26.19
N GLU A 208 17.19 -21.95 25.59
CA GLU A 208 16.26 -22.82 24.87
C GLU A 208 15.18 -23.41 25.80
N VAL A 209 14.03 -23.77 25.20
CA VAL A 209 12.89 -24.52 25.78
C VAL A 209 12.07 -23.62 26.73
N TYR A 210 10.74 -23.50 26.65
CA TYR A 210 9.67 -24.36 27.21
C TYR A 210 8.33 -23.87 26.61
N ALA A 211 7.52 -24.70 25.95
CA ALA A 211 6.48 -25.59 26.51
C ALA A 211 5.29 -24.86 27.19
N ASP A 212 4.33 -24.41 26.37
CA ASP A 212 2.85 -24.56 26.53
C ASP A 212 2.15 -24.25 25.18
N SER A 213 2.56 -24.94 24.12
CA SER A 213 2.41 -24.49 22.72
C SER A 213 1.55 -25.41 21.84
N SER A 214 0.44 -25.95 22.34
CA SER A 214 -0.35 -26.93 21.55
C SER A 214 -1.49 -26.35 20.71
N THR A 215 -1.85 -25.06 20.85
CA THR A 215 -2.92 -24.43 20.07
C THR A 215 -2.44 -23.14 19.39
N GLY A 216 -2.82 -22.95 18.13
CA GLY A 216 -2.49 -21.73 17.37
C GLY A 216 -3.42 -20.55 17.67
N ALA A 217 -3.30 -19.48 16.87
CA ALA A 217 -4.14 -18.28 17.01
C ALA A 217 -5.61 -18.65 16.88
N ASN A 218 -6.41 -18.34 17.90
CA ASN A 218 -7.83 -18.70 18.01
C ASN A 218 -8.77 -17.76 17.25
N CYS A 219 -8.30 -17.22 16.12
CA CYS A 219 -9.12 -16.42 15.20
C CYS A 219 -10.23 -17.26 14.56
N LYS A 220 -11.22 -16.56 13.99
CA LYS A 220 -12.28 -17.15 13.18
C LYS A 220 -11.78 -17.39 11.75
N THR A 221 -11.98 -18.60 11.28
CA THR A 221 -11.66 -19.03 9.90
C THR A 221 -12.96 -19.25 9.12
N ASN A 222 -12.88 -19.44 7.81
CA ASN A 222 -14.04 -19.66 6.93
C ASN A 222 -15.07 -18.52 6.93
N ILE A 223 -14.61 -17.30 7.22
CA ILE A 223 -15.41 -16.09 7.05
C ILE A 223 -15.49 -15.79 5.56
N ILE A 224 -16.67 -15.44 5.09
CA ILE A 224 -16.88 -15.01 3.70
C ILE A 224 -16.95 -13.48 3.69
N ILE A 225 -16.11 -12.85 2.87
CA ILE A 225 -16.17 -11.42 2.59
C ILE A 225 -16.80 -11.26 1.21
N GLU A 226 -17.93 -10.56 1.14
CA GLU A 226 -18.67 -10.40 -0.12
C GLU A 226 -18.02 -9.38 -1.06
N ASP A 227 -17.43 -8.31 -0.49
CA ASP A 227 -16.69 -7.28 -1.21
C ASP A 227 -15.18 -7.56 -1.27
N VAL A 228 -14.53 -7.21 -2.38
CA VAL A 228 -13.08 -7.40 -2.53
C VAL A 228 -12.34 -6.37 -1.66
N PRO A 229 -11.48 -6.80 -0.71
CA PRO A 229 -10.70 -5.89 0.12
C PRO A 229 -9.91 -4.87 -0.73
N THR A 230 -10.09 -3.58 -0.46
CA THR A 230 -9.42 -2.53 -1.23
C THR A 230 -7.93 -2.49 -0.89
N LYS A 231 -7.55 -2.38 0.39
CA LYS A 231 -6.18 -2.55 0.93
C LYS A 231 -6.20 -2.88 2.44
N PRO A 232 -5.34 -3.78 2.96
CA PRO A 232 -4.36 -4.59 2.24
C PRO A 232 -4.97 -5.91 1.77
N THR A 233 -4.53 -6.40 0.62
CA THR A 233 -4.96 -7.71 0.08
C THR A 233 -4.39 -8.87 0.91
N LYS A 234 -5.10 -10.00 0.95
CA LYS A 234 -4.65 -11.23 1.64
C LYS A 234 -3.27 -11.67 1.20
N ALA A 235 -2.99 -11.61 -0.10
CA ALA A 235 -1.68 -11.95 -0.66
C ALA A 235 -0.58 -11.03 -0.10
N LYS A 236 -0.81 -9.71 -0.07
CA LYS A 236 0.16 -8.74 0.47
C LYS A 236 0.38 -8.95 1.98
N VAL A 237 -0.67 -9.25 2.74
CA VAL A 237 -0.57 -9.57 4.18
C VAL A 237 0.24 -10.84 4.42
N THR A 238 -0.08 -11.90 3.68
CA THR A 238 0.61 -13.20 3.79
C THR A 238 2.10 -13.07 3.44
N ASP A 239 2.40 -12.31 2.38
CA ASP A 239 3.75 -12.02 1.91
C ASP A 239 4.59 -11.28 2.96
N ILE A 240 4.04 -10.22 3.56
CA ILE A 240 4.73 -9.41 4.57
C ILE A 240 4.88 -10.20 5.88
N ILE A 241 3.82 -10.81 6.40
CA ILE A 241 3.88 -11.58 7.65
C ILE A 241 4.79 -12.80 7.52
N GLY A 242 4.74 -13.51 6.39
CA GLY A 242 5.58 -14.69 6.14
C GLY A 242 7.08 -14.39 6.08
N ARG A 243 7.47 -13.11 6.00
CA ARG A 243 8.88 -12.67 6.00
C ARG A 243 9.21 -11.77 7.18
N TRP A 244 8.23 -11.51 8.05
CA TRP A 244 8.35 -10.60 9.18
C TRP A 244 9.36 -11.08 10.22
N VAL A 245 9.31 -12.38 10.51
CA VAL A 245 10.18 -13.04 11.49
C VAL A 245 11.11 -13.97 10.74
N SER A 246 12.27 -13.46 10.34
CA SER A 246 13.21 -14.19 9.48
C SER A 246 13.64 -15.57 10.00
N SER A 247 13.71 -15.77 11.32
CA SER A 247 14.02 -17.07 11.92
C SER A 247 12.82 -18.01 12.08
N CYS A 248 11.60 -17.54 11.85
CA CYS A 248 10.37 -18.33 11.98
C CYS A 248 9.31 -17.88 10.96
N PRO A 249 9.61 -17.94 9.64
CA PRO A 249 8.77 -17.34 8.60
C PRO A 249 7.39 -18.00 8.48
N SER A 250 7.28 -19.30 8.76
CA SER A 250 6.01 -20.03 8.66
C SER A 250 5.17 -19.99 9.94
N GLY A 251 5.63 -19.33 11.01
CA GLY A 251 4.97 -19.36 12.31
C GLY A 251 3.79 -18.38 12.47
N GLY A 252 3.66 -17.39 11.60
CA GLY A 252 2.54 -16.44 11.60
C GLY A 252 1.24 -17.03 11.02
N TYR A 253 0.10 -16.43 11.32
CA TYR A 253 -1.25 -16.91 10.97
C TYR A 253 -1.95 -16.05 9.93
N ALA A 254 -1.19 -15.41 9.04
CA ALA A 254 -1.72 -14.51 8.02
C ALA A 254 -2.73 -15.19 7.07
N ASN A 255 -2.50 -16.46 6.71
CA ASN A 255 -3.41 -17.18 5.81
C ASN A 255 -4.73 -17.54 6.49
N GLU A 256 -4.66 -17.92 7.76
CA GLU A 256 -5.79 -18.43 8.53
C GLU A 256 -6.65 -17.30 9.10
N CYS A 257 -6.02 -16.22 9.59
CA CYS A 257 -6.69 -15.17 10.35
C CYS A 257 -6.95 -13.88 9.57
N TYR A 258 -6.55 -13.78 8.30
CA TYR A 258 -6.71 -12.56 7.50
C TYR A 258 -8.15 -12.05 7.51
N GLU A 259 -9.11 -12.92 7.18
CA GLU A 259 -10.51 -12.52 7.06
C GLU A 259 -11.07 -12.03 8.41
N ASP A 260 -10.69 -12.63 9.54
CA ASP A 260 -11.14 -12.21 10.87
C ASP A 260 -10.60 -10.83 11.25
N VAL A 261 -9.30 -10.61 11.04
CA VAL A 261 -8.67 -9.30 11.30
C VAL A 261 -9.35 -8.22 10.46
N TYR A 262 -9.53 -8.50 9.17
CA TYR A 262 -10.11 -7.56 8.23
C TYR A 262 -11.56 -7.23 8.60
N CYS A 263 -12.38 -8.25 8.83
CA CYS A 263 -13.79 -8.09 9.14
C CYS A 263 -14.04 -7.39 10.47
N ARG A 264 -13.24 -7.68 11.50
CA ARG A 264 -13.37 -6.97 12.78
C ARG A 264 -12.91 -5.53 12.69
N ALA A 265 -11.88 -5.20 11.91
CA ALA A 265 -11.51 -3.81 11.66
C ALA A 265 -12.69 -3.06 11.01
N ALA A 266 -13.24 -3.63 9.92
CA ALA A 266 -14.35 -3.04 9.18
C ALA A 266 -15.58 -2.83 10.06
N SER A 267 -15.99 -3.85 10.85
CA SER A 267 -17.17 -3.75 11.71
C SER A 267 -17.04 -2.71 12.82
N HIS A 268 -15.82 -2.31 13.17
CA HIS A 268 -15.56 -1.26 14.16
C HIS A 268 -15.27 0.11 13.52
N GLY A 269 -15.41 0.24 12.19
CA GLY A 269 -15.08 1.45 11.45
C GLY A 269 -13.60 1.82 11.54
N VAL A 270 -12.72 0.83 11.72
CA VAL A 270 -11.27 0.97 11.84
C VAL A 270 -10.62 0.63 10.50
N ASN A 271 -9.55 1.34 10.14
CA ASN A 271 -8.78 1.06 8.94
C ASN A 271 -8.08 -0.32 9.04
N PRO A 272 -8.41 -1.32 8.18
CA PRO A 272 -7.81 -2.65 8.23
C PRO A 272 -6.29 -2.62 8.07
N ALA A 273 -5.75 -1.77 7.19
CA ALA A 273 -4.32 -1.67 6.97
C ALA A 273 -3.58 -1.18 8.23
N PHE A 274 -4.19 -0.28 9.00
CA PHE A 274 -3.64 0.11 10.29
C PHE A 274 -3.62 -1.08 11.27
N LEU A 275 -4.72 -1.84 11.35
CA LEU A 275 -4.79 -3.01 12.22
C LEU A 275 -3.77 -4.10 11.84
N PHE A 276 -3.59 -4.37 10.54
CA PHE A 276 -2.55 -5.28 10.05
C PHE A 276 -1.13 -4.78 10.36
N SER A 277 -0.92 -3.46 10.32
CA SER A 277 0.38 -2.86 10.67
C SER A 277 0.72 -3.10 12.13
N ILE A 278 -0.25 -2.90 13.04
CA ILE A 278 -0.10 -3.23 14.46
C ILE A 278 0.11 -4.73 14.67
N TRP A 279 -0.72 -5.57 14.04
CA TRP A 279 -0.62 -7.02 14.20
C TRP A 279 0.76 -7.57 13.79
N SER A 280 1.27 -7.07 12.66
CA SER A 280 2.60 -7.41 12.15
C SER A 280 3.67 -6.95 13.15
N ASN A 281 3.66 -5.67 13.51
CA ASN A 281 4.68 -5.08 14.39
C ASN A 281 4.76 -5.76 15.76
N GLU A 282 3.60 -5.96 16.39
CA GLU A 282 3.53 -6.40 17.80
C GLU A 282 3.71 -7.91 17.94
N SER A 283 3.25 -8.70 16.97
CA SER A 283 3.15 -10.15 17.13
C SER A 283 3.72 -10.97 15.98
N GLY A 284 4.20 -10.34 14.90
CA GLY A 284 4.60 -11.04 13.68
C GLY A 284 3.47 -11.86 13.08
N GLY A 285 2.22 -11.40 13.22
CA GLY A 285 1.04 -12.15 12.82
C GLY A 285 0.71 -13.31 13.76
N SER A 286 0.72 -13.07 15.08
CA SER A 286 0.50 -14.10 16.10
C SER A 286 1.51 -15.25 16.06
N ASN A 287 2.80 -14.95 15.84
CA ASN A 287 3.84 -15.95 15.64
C ASN A 287 4.24 -16.69 16.94
N TYR A 288 3.34 -17.53 17.43
CA TYR A 288 3.51 -18.30 18.66
C TYR A 288 4.60 -19.38 18.59
N ALA A 289 5.07 -19.70 17.38
CA ALA A 289 6.21 -20.58 17.17
C ALA A 289 7.55 -19.89 17.43
N TYR A 290 7.58 -18.58 17.24
CA TYR A 290 8.78 -17.78 17.45
C TYR A 290 9.02 -17.44 18.92
N SER A 291 7.97 -17.08 19.67
CA SER A 291 8.09 -16.74 21.08
C SER A 291 6.85 -17.15 21.88
N PRO A 292 7.01 -17.72 23.09
CA PRO A 292 5.90 -18.06 23.98
C PRO A 292 5.26 -16.83 24.64
N ALA A 293 5.91 -15.67 24.61
CA ALA A 293 5.44 -14.42 25.21
C ALA A 293 4.80 -13.47 24.17
N VAL A 294 4.36 -13.98 23.02
CA VAL A 294 3.68 -13.16 22.01
C VAL A 294 2.36 -12.65 22.57
N GLU A 295 2.24 -11.34 22.59
CA GLU A 295 1.01 -10.60 22.86
C GLU A 295 0.46 -10.08 21.54
N ASP A 296 -0.77 -10.46 21.23
CA ASP A 296 -1.40 -10.12 19.98
C ASP A 296 -1.82 -8.65 20.03
N PHE A 297 -1.51 -7.91 18.96
CA PHE A 297 -1.79 -6.47 18.86
C PHE A 297 -1.20 -5.63 20.01
N GLY A 298 -0.17 -6.15 20.70
CA GLY A 298 0.54 -5.46 21.78
C GLY A 298 -0.28 -5.29 23.06
N ILE A 299 -1.32 -6.12 23.27
CA ILE A 299 -2.17 -6.04 24.45
C ILE A 299 -1.53 -6.73 25.65
N HIS A 300 -0.84 -5.92 26.47
CA HIS A 300 -0.29 -6.36 27.75
C HIS A 300 -1.29 -6.17 28.89
N SER A 301 -1.75 -7.26 29.53
CA SER A 301 -2.64 -7.20 30.70
C SER A 301 -2.48 -8.42 31.60
N SER A 302 -2.56 -8.22 32.92
CA SER A 302 -2.59 -9.31 33.90
C SER A 302 -3.94 -10.05 33.95
N THR A 303 -4.98 -9.51 33.32
CA THR A 303 -6.34 -10.07 33.29
C THR A 303 -6.74 -10.66 31.95
N ILE A 304 -5.99 -10.36 30.88
CA ILE A 304 -6.20 -10.93 29.54
C ILE A 304 -5.10 -11.96 29.32
N SER A 305 -5.47 -13.18 28.95
CA SER A 305 -4.48 -14.22 28.65
C SER A 305 -3.60 -13.77 27.48
N SER A 306 -2.28 -13.86 27.68
CA SER A 306 -1.33 -13.86 26.57
C SER A 306 -1.64 -15.04 25.63
N ARG A 307 -1.37 -14.90 24.33
CA ARG A 307 -1.71 -15.87 23.26
C ARG A 307 -3.19 -16.21 23.10
N ASN A 308 -4.07 -15.25 23.37
CA ASN A 308 -5.48 -15.30 23.01
C ASN A 308 -5.78 -14.20 22.00
N PHE A 309 -5.62 -14.51 20.72
CA PHE A 309 -5.87 -13.59 19.61
C PHE A 309 -7.27 -12.96 19.72
N ASP A 310 -8.30 -13.76 19.95
CA ASP A 310 -9.70 -13.33 19.96
C ASP A 310 -10.00 -12.25 21.02
N ILE A 311 -9.51 -12.45 22.25
CA ILE A 311 -9.75 -11.46 23.33
C ILE A 311 -8.89 -10.21 23.10
N GLN A 312 -7.65 -10.37 22.64
CA GLN A 312 -6.74 -9.24 22.46
C GLN A 312 -7.15 -8.33 21.30
N ILE A 313 -7.55 -8.88 20.15
CA ILE A 313 -8.06 -8.07 19.03
C ILE A 313 -9.33 -7.33 19.43
N THR A 314 -10.23 -7.99 20.17
CA THR A 314 -11.47 -7.37 20.66
C THR A 314 -11.17 -6.22 21.60
N HIS A 315 -10.28 -6.43 22.58
CA HIS A 315 -9.85 -5.36 23.47
C HIS A 315 -9.21 -4.18 22.72
N PHE A 316 -8.32 -4.47 21.76
CA PHE A 316 -7.68 -3.45 20.93
C PHE A 316 -8.73 -2.57 20.22
N LEU A 317 -9.72 -3.20 19.60
CA LEU A 317 -10.79 -2.51 18.86
C LEU A 317 -11.70 -1.68 19.79
N ASP A 318 -12.08 -2.24 20.93
CA ASP A 318 -13.02 -1.62 21.87
C ASP A 318 -12.42 -0.49 22.70
N VAL A 319 -11.09 -0.47 22.89
CA VAL A 319 -10.42 0.46 23.79
C VAL A 319 -9.44 1.36 23.05
N GLN A 320 -8.47 0.79 22.32
CA GLN A 320 -7.36 1.54 21.74
C GLN A 320 -7.81 2.33 20.51
N VAL A 321 -8.66 1.77 19.65
CA VAL A 321 -9.04 2.42 18.37
C VAL A 321 -10.51 2.79 18.25
N LYS A 322 -11.29 2.58 19.31
CA LYS A 322 -12.70 3.00 19.36
C LYS A 322 -12.87 4.47 18.98
N ASN A 323 -13.88 4.76 18.16
CA ASN A 323 -14.15 6.09 17.60
C ASN A 323 -12.93 6.69 16.88
N GLY A 324 -12.19 5.87 16.11
CA GLY A 324 -10.98 6.27 15.41
C GLY A 324 -9.80 6.59 16.31
N GLY A 325 -9.84 6.13 17.58
CA GLY A 325 -8.85 6.38 18.62
C GLY A 325 -9.07 7.67 19.42
N ASN A 326 -10.09 8.47 19.10
CA ASN A 326 -10.33 9.76 19.76
C ASN A 326 -10.61 9.62 21.27
N ASP A 327 -11.40 8.61 21.65
CA ASP A 327 -11.73 8.34 23.05
C ASP A 327 -10.48 7.92 23.82
N TYR A 328 -9.63 7.11 23.19
CA TYR A 328 -8.41 6.61 23.79
C TYR A 328 -7.46 7.76 24.14
N ILE A 329 -7.31 8.77 23.28
CA ILE A 329 -6.41 9.90 23.54
C ILE A 329 -7.05 11.10 24.24
N ALA A 330 -8.33 11.01 24.64
CA ALA A 330 -9.07 12.15 25.20
C ALA A 330 -8.38 12.78 26.42
N SER A 331 -7.68 11.97 27.22
CA SER A 331 -6.94 12.39 28.42
C SER A 331 -5.54 12.95 28.14
N CYS A 332 -5.05 12.94 26.90
CA CYS A 332 -3.67 13.31 26.56
C CYS A 332 -3.42 14.81 26.63
N ASN A 333 -2.16 15.19 26.92
CA ASN A 333 -1.77 16.59 27.03
C ASN A 333 -1.64 17.26 25.65
N LYS A 334 -2.67 18.00 25.25
CA LYS A 334 -2.72 18.70 23.95
C LYS A 334 -1.89 19.98 23.89
N SER A 335 -1.45 20.51 25.04
CA SER A 335 -0.72 21.79 25.11
C SER A 335 0.73 21.71 24.61
N LEU A 336 1.25 20.50 24.37
CA LEU A 336 2.64 20.26 23.98
C LEU A 336 2.87 20.21 22.45
N GLY A 337 1.84 20.40 21.63
CA GLY A 337 1.99 20.56 20.17
C GLY A 337 2.36 19.29 19.39
N TYR A 338 2.00 18.11 19.91
CA TYR A 338 2.11 16.82 19.21
C TYR A 338 0.77 16.44 18.57
N ASP A 339 0.83 15.83 17.38
CA ASP A 339 -0.36 15.34 16.67
C ASP A 339 -1.06 14.18 17.40
N ALA A 340 -2.26 13.85 16.94
CA ALA A 340 -3.11 12.83 17.55
C ALA A 340 -2.53 11.41 17.44
N LEU A 341 -1.83 11.10 16.34
CA LEU A 341 -1.16 9.81 16.18
C LEU A 341 -0.04 9.64 17.22
N SER A 342 0.80 10.66 17.41
CA SER A 342 1.86 10.67 18.42
C SER A 342 1.30 10.49 19.83
N GLN A 343 0.17 11.14 20.13
CA GLN A 343 -0.54 10.97 21.41
C GLN A 343 -1.05 9.54 21.58
N TRP A 344 -1.64 8.96 20.53
CA TRP A 344 -2.11 7.59 20.53
C TRP A 344 -0.98 6.60 20.75
N GLY A 345 0.11 6.73 19.99
CA GLY A 345 1.31 5.90 20.11
C GLY A 345 1.95 6.01 21.49
N ALA A 346 1.96 7.21 22.09
CA ALA A 346 2.51 7.41 23.42
C ALA A 346 1.69 6.67 24.48
N LYS A 347 0.36 6.84 24.41
CA LYS A 347 -0.55 6.17 25.34
C LYS A 347 -0.51 4.66 25.16
N PHE A 348 -0.43 4.18 23.92
CA PHE A 348 -0.31 2.76 23.61
C PHE A 348 1.00 2.16 24.13
N LEU A 349 2.14 2.76 23.77
CA LEU A 349 3.47 2.24 24.11
C LEU A 349 3.85 2.42 25.59
N LYS A 350 3.48 3.54 26.20
CA LYS A 350 3.94 3.95 27.55
C LYS A 350 2.82 3.92 28.60
N GLY A 351 1.58 3.64 28.22
CA GLY A 351 0.40 3.81 29.08
C GLY A 351 0.09 5.27 29.44
N ASN A 352 0.79 6.23 28.80
CA ASN A 352 0.90 7.62 29.25
C ASN A 352 1.17 8.54 28.06
N CYS A 353 0.50 9.68 28.01
CA CYS A 353 0.66 10.72 26.99
C CYS A 353 0.68 12.14 27.59
N GLN A 354 1.29 12.31 28.77
CA GLN A 354 1.27 13.56 29.53
C GLN A 354 2.53 14.42 29.37
N THR A 355 3.67 13.77 29.19
CA THR A 355 5.00 14.40 29.13
C THR A 355 5.53 14.44 27.71
N ALA A 356 6.36 15.44 27.38
CA ALA A 356 7.03 15.52 26.08
C ALA A 356 7.85 14.25 25.74
N GLU A 357 8.48 13.63 26.75
CA GLU A 357 9.26 12.39 26.58
C GLU A 357 8.38 11.24 26.05
N ASN A 358 7.27 10.95 26.72
CA ASN A 358 6.33 9.90 26.26
C ASN A 358 5.72 10.22 24.89
N LEU A 359 5.39 11.49 24.62
CA LEU A 359 4.86 11.90 23.32
C LEU A 359 5.86 11.70 22.19
N GLU A 360 7.14 11.96 22.43
CA GLU A 360 8.20 11.69 21.46
C GLU A 360 8.41 10.18 21.26
N ALA A 361 8.35 9.37 22.33
CA ALA A 361 8.38 7.91 22.20
C ALA A 361 7.19 7.39 21.38
N GLY A 362 6.01 7.98 21.58
CA GLY A 362 4.81 7.70 20.80
C GLY A 362 4.94 8.05 19.33
N LYS A 363 5.54 9.22 19.02
CA LYS A 363 5.87 9.63 17.66
C LYS A 363 6.77 8.61 16.98
N LYS A 364 7.89 8.22 17.62
CA LYS A 364 8.82 7.19 17.08
C LYS A 364 8.11 5.85 16.79
N TYR A 365 7.22 5.44 17.69
CA TYR A 365 6.44 4.22 17.51
C TYR A 365 5.49 4.31 16.31
N ILE A 366 4.65 5.35 16.26
CA ILE A 366 3.66 5.52 15.18
C ILE A 366 4.31 5.67 13.81
N THR A 367 5.44 6.34 13.78
CA THR A 367 6.28 6.43 12.61
C THR A 367 6.69 5.05 12.08
N SER A 368 7.07 4.12 12.97
CA SER A 368 7.44 2.77 12.57
C SER A 368 6.22 2.07 11.99
N ILE A 369 5.06 2.19 12.67
CA ILE A 369 3.77 1.70 12.17
C ILE A 369 3.40 2.32 10.83
N GLY A 370 3.68 3.60 10.60
CA GLY A 370 3.41 4.32 9.36
C GLY A 370 4.16 3.76 8.15
N GLN A 371 5.36 3.22 8.35
CA GLN A 371 6.11 2.54 7.29
C GLN A 371 5.53 1.17 6.96
N ILE A 372 5.13 0.42 7.99
CA ILE A 372 4.48 -0.87 7.82
C ILE A 372 3.14 -0.68 7.09
N TYR A 373 2.40 0.35 7.47
CA TYR A 373 1.18 0.80 6.80
C TYR A 373 1.46 1.12 5.33
N ASN A 374 2.55 1.85 5.05
CA ASN A 374 2.96 2.14 3.67
C ASN A 374 3.30 0.86 2.89
N TRP A 375 3.94 -0.15 3.46
CA TRP A 375 4.18 -1.42 2.78
C TRP A 375 2.88 -2.16 2.41
N TYR A 376 1.83 -1.96 3.22
CA TYR A 376 0.50 -2.51 2.99
C TYR A 376 -0.33 -1.73 1.96
N THR A 377 -0.13 -0.42 1.86
CA THR A 377 -1.08 0.48 1.16
C THR A 377 -0.47 1.34 0.07
N ASN A 378 0.84 1.54 0.09
CA ASN A 378 1.59 2.62 -0.56
C ASN A 378 1.10 4.03 -0.19
N GLU A 379 0.41 4.17 0.93
CA GLU A 379 -0.12 5.43 1.43
C GLU A 379 0.58 5.84 2.72
N THR A 380 0.28 7.04 3.19
CA THR A 380 0.73 7.48 4.50
C THR A 380 -0.37 7.31 5.53
N LEU A 381 -0.01 6.82 6.71
CA LEU A 381 -0.93 6.71 7.84
C LEU A 381 -1.40 8.11 8.28
N THR A 382 -2.71 8.30 8.42
CA THR A 382 -3.33 9.56 8.84
C THR A 382 -4.24 9.36 10.05
N TRP A 383 -4.63 10.47 10.68
CA TRP A 383 -5.64 10.50 11.74
C TRP A 383 -6.99 10.99 11.19
N PRO A 384 -8.15 10.47 11.65
CA PRO A 384 -8.35 9.41 12.65
C PRO A 384 -7.99 8.01 12.13
N LEU A 385 -7.84 7.03 13.03
CA LEU A 385 -7.56 5.62 12.69
C LEU A 385 -8.77 4.88 12.09
N SER A 386 -9.79 5.64 11.69
CA SER A 386 -11.00 5.14 11.08
C SER A 386 -10.76 4.73 9.63
N GLY A 387 -11.59 3.83 9.12
CA GLY A 387 -11.62 3.48 7.70
C GLY A 387 -13.05 3.44 7.18
N ASP A 388 -13.25 3.90 5.95
CA ASP A 388 -14.50 3.71 5.21
C ASP A 388 -14.55 2.26 4.73
N ASN A 389 -15.20 1.39 5.50
CA ASN A 389 -15.36 -0.01 5.15
C ASN A 389 -16.82 -0.43 5.35
N ASP A 390 -17.66 -0.07 4.38
CA ASP A 390 -18.99 -0.67 4.24
C ASP A 390 -18.80 -2.07 3.63
N ILE A 391 -18.39 -3.03 4.46
CA ILE A 391 -18.03 -4.39 4.03
C ILE A 391 -18.84 -5.39 4.84
N TYR A 392 -19.54 -6.28 4.14
CA TYR A 392 -20.27 -7.38 4.77
C TYR A 392 -19.37 -8.60 4.96
N CYS A 393 -19.41 -9.14 6.19
CA CYS A 393 -18.65 -10.30 6.60
C CYS A 393 -19.59 -11.38 7.18
N ASP A 394 -19.70 -12.51 6.48
CA ASP A 394 -20.50 -13.64 6.92
C ASP A 394 -19.69 -14.62 7.78
N TYR A 395 -20.11 -14.74 9.04
CA TYR A 395 -19.54 -15.65 10.03
C TYR A 395 -20.31 -16.98 10.15
N SER A 396 -21.35 -17.23 9.34
CA SER A 396 -22.25 -18.38 9.46
C SER A 396 -21.54 -19.74 9.37
N LYS A 397 -20.47 -19.81 8.56
CA LYS A 397 -19.62 -21.00 8.40
C LYS A 397 -18.33 -20.93 9.21
N SER A 398 -18.18 -19.90 10.03
CA SER A 398 -16.92 -19.65 10.70
C SER A 398 -16.62 -20.69 11.78
N SER A 399 -15.34 -20.99 11.95
CA SER A 399 -14.88 -21.88 13.00
C SER A 399 -13.61 -21.34 13.65
N THR A 400 -13.42 -21.63 14.94
CA THR A 400 -12.21 -21.20 15.65
C THR A 400 -11.01 -22.01 15.18
N ASN A 401 -9.95 -21.35 14.72
CA ASN A 401 -8.69 -22.03 14.44
C ASN A 401 -8.10 -22.60 15.73
N THR A 402 -7.64 -23.85 15.66
CA THR A 402 -6.94 -24.53 16.76
C THR A 402 -5.57 -25.04 16.36
N THR A 403 -5.25 -24.97 15.06
CA THR A 403 -4.05 -25.55 14.46
C THR A 403 -2.84 -24.71 14.78
N TYR A 404 -1.74 -25.36 15.16
CA TYR A 404 -0.49 -24.70 15.53
C TYR A 404 0.51 -24.69 14.36
N ASN A 405 0.92 -23.50 13.93
CA ASN A 405 1.98 -23.30 12.95
C ASN A 405 3.36 -23.49 13.59
N SER A 406 4.30 -24.08 12.86
CA SER A 406 5.71 -24.19 13.25
C SER A 406 6.59 -23.26 12.41
N CYS A 407 7.85 -23.04 12.81
CA CYS A 407 8.78 -22.23 12.03
C CYS A 407 9.12 -22.81 10.64
N SER A 408 8.88 -24.10 10.42
CA SER A 408 9.18 -24.81 9.17
C SER A 408 7.96 -25.24 8.37
N SER A 409 6.75 -25.13 8.92
CA SER A 409 5.51 -25.55 8.25
C SER A 409 4.30 -24.81 8.81
N SER A 410 3.52 -24.16 7.94
CA SER A 410 2.17 -23.74 8.29
C SER A 410 1.22 -24.94 8.14
N SER A 411 0.43 -25.20 9.17
CA SER A 411 -0.55 -26.27 9.15
C SER A 411 -1.83 -25.74 8.52
N THR A 412 -1.93 -25.81 7.20
CA THR A 412 -3.15 -25.39 6.49
C THR A 412 -4.31 -26.30 6.92
N PRO A 413 -5.45 -25.78 7.39
CA PRO A 413 -6.60 -26.62 7.68
C PRO A 413 -7.02 -27.35 6.40
N THR A 414 -7.05 -28.67 6.47
CA THR A 414 -7.46 -29.52 5.34
C THR A 414 -8.94 -29.26 5.06
N PRO A 415 -9.35 -28.80 3.86
CA PRO A 415 -10.76 -28.71 3.53
C PRO A 415 -11.36 -30.11 3.59
N THR A 416 -12.44 -30.28 4.35
CA THR A 416 -13.14 -31.56 4.49
C THR A 416 -13.58 -32.04 3.10
N PRO A 417 -13.19 -33.25 2.64
CA PRO A 417 -13.52 -33.73 1.31
C PRO A 417 -15.03 -33.88 1.16
N THR A 418 -15.60 -33.17 0.19
CA THR A 418 -17.02 -33.32 -0.20
C THR A 418 -17.17 -34.64 -0.99
N PRO A 419 -18.20 -35.46 -0.73
CA PRO A 419 -18.36 -36.76 -1.38
C PRO A 419 -18.45 -36.63 -2.91
N THR A 420 -17.69 -37.47 -3.61
CA THR A 420 -17.57 -37.50 -5.07
C THR A 420 -18.88 -38.00 -5.71
N PRO A 421 -19.55 -37.24 -6.61
CA PRO A 421 -20.67 -37.75 -7.37
C PRO A 421 -20.19 -38.69 -8.50
N THR A 422 -20.89 -39.82 -8.64
CA THR A 422 -20.70 -40.87 -9.65
C THR A 422 -20.90 -40.33 -11.08
N PRO A 423 -20.07 -40.72 -12.08
CA PRO A 423 -20.23 -40.22 -13.44
C PRO A 423 -21.45 -40.82 -14.14
N THR A 424 -22.27 -39.98 -14.77
CA THR A 424 -23.39 -40.35 -15.64
C THR A 424 -22.98 -40.13 -17.11
N PRO A 425 -23.32 -41.05 -18.05
CA PRO A 425 -22.73 -41.07 -19.39
C PRO A 425 -23.14 -39.89 -20.30
N THR A 426 -22.20 -39.60 -21.20
CA THR A 426 -22.18 -38.54 -22.22
C THR A 426 -23.28 -38.70 -23.28
N PRO A 427 -24.00 -37.63 -23.67
CA PRO A 427 -24.77 -37.63 -24.91
C PRO A 427 -24.07 -36.92 -26.09
N THR A 428 -24.31 -37.53 -27.24
CA THR A 428 -23.91 -37.31 -28.64
C THR A 428 -24.29 -35.92 -29.21
N PRO A 429 -23.58 -35.37 -30.22
CA PRO A 429 -23.74 -33.96 -30.60
C PRO A 429 -24.72 -33.69 -31.77
N THR A 430 -25.38 -32.51 -31.69
CA THR A 430 -25.81 -31.55 -32.77
C THR A 430 -26.91 -31.91 -33.80
N PRO A 431 -27.53 -30.94 -34.54
CA PRO A 431 -27.61 -29.45 -34.40
C PRO A 431 -28.99 -28.77 -34.75
N THR A 432 -29.09 -27.45 -34.46
CA THR A 432 -29.89 -26.37 -35.14
C THR A 432 -31.43 -26.32 -34.96
N PRO A 433 -32.17 -25.18 -35.13
CA PRO A 433 -31.89 -23.72 -35.04
C PRO A 433 -32.65 -23.01 -33.90
N THR A 434 -32.32 -21.73 -33.69
CA THR A 434 -33.06 -20.75 -32.87
C THR A 434 -34.53 -20.61 -33.30
N PRO A 435 -35.47 -20.63 -32.34
CA PRO A 435 -36.30 -19.46 -32.12
C PRO A 435 -36.36 -19.05 -30.65
N ASP A 436 -36.43 -17.73 -30.49
CA ASP A 436 -36.77 -16.95 -29.32
C ASP A 436 -38.01 -17.51 -28.58
N THR A 437 -37.83 -17.95 -27.33
CA THR A 437 -38.74 -17.81 -26.17
C THR A 437 -38.05 -18.45 -24.97
N ASP A 438 -37.56 -17.61 -24.05
CA ASP A 438 -37.18 -18.03 -22.70
C ASP A 438 -38.42 -18.59 -21.97
N PRO A 439 -38.40 -19.80 -21.38
CA PRO A 439 -39.44 -20.22 -20.46
C PRO A 439 -39.26 -19.43 -19.16
N GLU A 440 -40.07 -18.39 -19.04
CA GLU A 440 -40.58 -17.86 -17.78
C GLU A 440 -40.73 -19.01 -16.76
N THR A 441 -39.87 -19.03 -15.74
CA THR A 441 -40.30 -19.51 -14.41
C THR A 441 -41.12 -18.40 -13.77
N THR A 442 -42.24 -18.02 -14.39
CA THR A 442 -43.31 -17.34 -13.67
C THR A 442 -44.17 -18.41 -13.02
N GLN A 443 -44.37 -18.25 -11.72
CA GLN A 443 -45.57 -18.77 -11.10
C GLN A 443 -46.75 -18.16 -11.88
N PRO A 444 -47.73 -18.96 -12.36
CA PRO A 444 -48.87 -18.41 -13.07
C PRO A 444 -49.59 -17.43 -12.14
N ALA A 445 -49.98 -16.26 -12.66
CA ALA A 445 -50.71 -15.25 -11.90
C ALA A 445 -51.88 -15.88 -11.14
N ASP A 446 -51.77 -15.96 -9.81
CA ASP A 446 -52.74 -16.56 -8.90
C ASP A 446 -53.46 -15.50 -8.05
N ASN A 447 -53.13 -14.21 -8.24
CA ASN A 447 -53.53 -13.05 -7.47
C ASN A 447 -53.05 -13.07 -6.01
N ASP A 448 -52.06 -13.90 -5.68
CA ASP A 448 -51.32 -13.81 -4.43
C ASP A 448 -50.06 -12.96 -4.66
N VAL A 449 -49.63 -12.23 -3.65
CA VAL A 449 -48.45 -11.35 -3.74
C VAL A 449 -47.46 -11.84 -2.70
N ASP A 450 -46.33 -12.37 -3.16
CA ASP A 450 -45.38 -13.02 -2.26
C ASP A 450 -44.74 -12.05 -1.24
N ASP A 451 -44.78 -12.44 0.04
CA ASP A 451 -44.14 -11.73 1.14
C ASP A 451 -42.62 -12.01 1.17
N MET A 452 -41.82 -10.98 0.87
CA MET A 452 -40.36 -11.05 0.87
C MET A 452 -39.79 -10.32 2.08
N LEU A 453 -39.43 -11.07 3.11
CA LEU A 453 -38.72 -10.55 4.28
C LEU A 453 -37.28 -10.17 3.92
N VAL A 454 -36.99 -8.86 3.96
CA VAL A 454 -35.67 -8.30 3.65
C VAL A 454 -34.97 -7.92 4.95
N SER A 455 -33.95 -8.69 5.31
CA SER A 455 -33.25 -8.55 6.60
C SER A 455 -31.72 -8.51 6.49
N GLY A 456 -31.17 -8.46 5.27
CA GLY A 456 -29.72 -8.43 5.07
C GLY A 456 -29.25 -8.71 3.64
N GLU A 457 -30.07 -9.34 2.81
CA GLU A 457 -29.74 -9.65 1.42
C GLU A 457 -30.81 -9.10 0.46
N ASN A 458 -30.39 -8.88 -0.79
CA ASN A 458 -31.30 -8.56 -1.88
C ASN A 458 -32.29 -9.69 -2.09
N ARG A 459 -33.58 -9.38 -2.07
CA ARG A 459 -34.64 -10.34 -2.35
C ARG A 459 -35.20 -10.06 -3.74
N TYR A 460 -35.16 -11.03 -4.63
CA TYR A 460 -35.61 -10.90 -6.02
C TYR A 460 -37.07 -11.31 -6.16
N CYS A 461 -37.87 -10.43 -6.75
CA CYS A 461 -39.27 -10.71 -7.05
C CYS A 461 -39.38 -11.39 -8.41
N THR A 462 -39.69 -12.68 -8.38
CA THR A 462 -39.93 -13.52 -9.57
C THR A 462 -41.40 -13.87 -9.76
N ASP A 463 -42.26 -13.42 -8.83
CA ASP A 463 -43.70 -13.60 -8.90
C ASP A 463 -44.30 -12.74 -10.02
N ALA A 464 -45.16 -13.32 -10.84
CA ALA A 464 -45.85 -12.65 -11.93
C ALA A 464 -46.75 -11.52 -11.44
N ASP A 465 -47.35 -11.67 -10.27
CA ASP A 465 -48.27 -10.70 -9.67
C ASP A 465 -47.54 -9.62 -8.83
N GLY A 466 -46.22 -9.77 -8.67
CA GLY A 466 -45.38 -8.88 -7.86
C GLY A 466 -45.21 -9.38 -6.44
N CYS A 467 -44.42 -8.67 -5.64
CA CYS A 467 -44.02 -9.10 -4.32
C CYS A 467 -44.00 -7.94 -3.31
N GLN A 468 -44.16 -8.25 -2.03
CA GLN A 468 -44.10 -7.29 -0.93
C GLN A 468 -42.75 -7.36 -0.21
N CYS A 469 -41.92 -6.33 -0.36
CA CYS A 469 -40.69 -6.17 0.39
C CYS A 469 -41.00 -5.76 1.84
N ILE A 470 -40.78 -6.65 2.80
CA ILE A 470 -41.08 -6.42 4.21
C ILE A 470 -39.79 -6.19 5.00
N TYR A 471 -39.72 -5.08 5.72
CA TYR A 471 -38.59 -4.71 6.57
C TYR A 471 -39.01 -4.55 8.03
N ASN A 472 -38.07 -4.79 8.95
CA ASN A 472 -38.23 -4.52 10.38
C ASN A 472 -39.50 -5.12 11.00
N ASN A 473 -39.80 -6.39 10.69
CA ASN A 473 -40.96 -7.09 11.22
C ASN A 473 -42.30 -6.39 10.86
N TYR A 474 -42.55 -6.19 9.57
CA TYR A 474 -43.76 -5.54 9.01
C TYR A 474 -43.90 -4.02 9.25
N GLN A 475 -42.87 -3.33 9.73
CA GLN A 475 -42.92 -1.88 9.92
C GLN A 475 -42.78 -1.06 8.63
N THR A 476 -42.12 -1.61 7.60
CA THR A 476 -42.02 -0.96 6.29
C THR A 476 -42.32 -1.99 5.22
N ILE A 477 -43.22 -1.65 4.30
CA ILE A 477 -43.62 -2.51 3.18
C ILE A 477 -43.48 -1.72 1.89
N LEU A 478 -42.69 -2.23 0.94
CA LEU A 478 -42.55 -1.68 -0.41
C LEU A 478 -43.01 -2.70 -1.44
N GLN A 479 -43.56 -2.25 -2.56
CA GLN A 479 -44.04 -3.15 -3.62
C GLN A 479 -42.96 -3.30 -4.69
N ALA A 480 -42.59 -4.54 -4.98
CA ALA A 480 -41.72 -4.91 -6.09
C ALA A 480 -42.55 -5.54 -7.21
N LYS A 481 -42.36 -5.05 -8.44
CA LYS A 481 -42.95 -5.71 -9.62
C LYS A 481 -42.13 -6.94 -9.96
N ASN A 482 -42.70 -7.88 -10.73
CA ASN A 482 -41.93 -8.95 -11.35
C ASN A 482 -40.68 -8.38 -12.04
N GLY A 483 -39.52 -8.99 -11.78
CA GLY A 483 -38.23 -8.57 -12.31
C GLY A 483 -37.61 -7.38 -11.56
N TYR A 484 -38.13 -7.01 -10.40
CA TYR A 484 -37.50 -6.07 -9.46
C TYR A 484 -36.99 -6.81 -8.23
N TYR A 485 -36.16 -6.16 -7.43
CA TYR A 485 -35.67 -6.72 -6.19
C TYR A 485 -35.64 -5.66 -5.09
N CYS A 486 -35.78 -6.14 -3.87
CA CYS A 486 -35.81 -5.35 -2.66
C CYS A 486 -34.41 -5.34 -2.05
N THR A 487 -33.84 -4.17 -1.81
CA THR A 487 -32.52 -4.02 -1.19
C THR A 487 -32.61 -3.81 0.32
N PRO A 488 -31.61 -4.23 1.11
CA PRO A 488 -31.57 -3.98 2.55
C PRO A 488 -31.68 -2.51 2.95
N ASP A 489 -31.20 -1.58 2.10
CA ASP A 489 -31.32 -0.13 2.30
C ASP A 489 -32.70 0.45 1.92
N LYS A 490 -33.71 -0.43 1.79
CA LYS A 490 -35.13 -0.10 1.55
C LYS A 490 -35.36 0.57 0.19
N LYS A 491 -34.71 0.08 -0.85
CA LYS A 491 -35.00 0.44 -2.24
C LYS A 491 -35.60 -0.73 -2.99
N VAL A 492 -36.34 -0.40 -4.04
CA VAL A 492 -36.86 -1.37 -5.01
C VAL A 492 -36.21 -1.03 -6.34
N LEU A 493 -35.32 -1.90 -6.79
CA LEU A 493 -34.50 -1.68 -7.98
C LEU A 493 -34.87 -2.71 -9.04
N LYS A 494 -34.70 -2.35 -10.32
CA LYS A 494 -34.91 -3.29 -11.41
C LYS A 494 -33.82 -4.35 -11.36
N THR A 495 -34.20 -5.62 -11.45
CA THR A 495 -33.23 -6.71 -11.54
C THR A 495 -32.55 -6.62 -12.90
N GLU A 496 -31.23 -6.66 -12.89
CA GLU A 496 -30.41 -6.77 -14.09
C GLU A 496 -29.71 -8.13 -14.09
N ARG A 497 -29.43 -8.65 -15.28
CA ARG A 497 -28.59 -9.85 -15.41
C ARG A 497 -27.17 -9.48 -15.00
N LEU A 498 -26.52 -10.36 -14.27
CA LEU A 498 -25.16 -10.17 -13.78
C LEU A 498 -24.31 -11.37 -14.16
N CYS A 499 -23.00 -11.20 -14.09
CA CYS A 499 -22.11 -12.30 -14.33
C CYS A 499 -22.08 -13.26 -13.15
N CYS A 500 -22.23 -14.55 -13.42
CA CYS A 500 -22.13 -15.60 -12.41
C CYS A 500 -20.90 -16.47 -12.66
N GLN A 501 -20.02 -16.57 -11.68
CA GLN A 501 -18.89 -17.49 -11.65
C GLN A 501 -19.28 -18.77 -10.92
N SER A 502 -19.47 -19.84 -11.69
CA SER A 502 -19.71 -21.19 -11.18
C SER A 502 -18.48 -22.08 -11.37
N THR A 503 -18.52 -23.30 -10.83
CA THR A 503 -17.53 -24.35 -11.13
C THR A 503 -17.49 -24.74 -12.61
N LYS A 504 -18.54 -24.40 -13.39
CA LYS A 504 -18.63 -24.63 -14.84
C LYS A 504 -18.09 -23.45 -15.67
N GLY A 505 -17.65 -22.37 -15.04
CA GLY A 505 -17.18 -21.14 -15.71
C GLY A 505 -18.11 -19.94 -15.47
N LEU A 506 -17.97 -18.92 -16.32
CA LEU A 506 -18.78 -17.70 -16.27
C LEU A 506 -20.03 -17.81 -17.14
N SER A 507 -21.14 -17.30 -16.62
CA SER A 507 -22.40 -17.21 -17.34
C SER A 507 -23.15 -15.94 -16.93
N PHE A 508 -23.57 -15.15 -17.92
CA PHE A 508 -24.39 -13.96 -17.67
C PHE A 508 -25.84 -14.39 -17.48
N MET A 509 -26.37 -14.23 -16.27
CA MET A 509 -27.68 -14.76 -15.90
C MET A 509 -28.36 -13.89 -14.85
N TRP A 510 -29.61 -14.22 -14.57
CA TRP A 510 -30.30 -13.59 -13.46
C TRP A 510 -29.60 -13.92 -12.13
N PRO A 511 -29.42 -12.94 -11.22
CA PRO A 511 -28.73 -13.15 -9.95
C PRO A 511 -29.27 -14.33 -9.15
N TYR A 512 -30.60 -14.49 -9.12
CA TYR A 512 -31.28 -15.60 -8.43
C TYR A 512 -31.06 -16.98 -9.06
N ASN A 513 -30.56 -17.04 -10.30
CA ASN A 513 -30.17 -18.29 -10.96
C ASN A 513 -28.68 -18.61 -10.77
N CYS A 514 -27.91 -17.71 -10.16
CA CYS A 514 -26.48 -17.92 -9.94
C CYS A 514 -26.25 -18.90 -8.80
N THR A 515 -25.69 -20.06 -9.12
CA THR A 515 -25.31 -21.10 -8.14
C THR A 515 -23.87 -20.94 -7.62
N GLY A 516 -23.20 -19.85 -8.01
CA GLY A 516 -21.83 -19.53 -7.65
C GLY A 516 -21.67 -18.07 -7.23
N LYS A 517 -20.51 -17.46 -7.48
CA LYS A 517 -20.25 -16.06 -7.10
C LYS A 517 -20.78 -15.10 -8.15
N ILE A 518 -21.60 -14.13 -7.75
CA ILE A 518 -21.99 -13.01 -8.62
C ILE A 518 -20.81 -12.05 -8.74
N LEU A 519 -20.47 -11.66 -9.98
CA LEU A 519 -19.47 -10.67 -10.33
C LEU A 519 -20.19 -9.44 -10.91
N ALA A 520 -20.62 -8.53 -10.02
CA ALA A 520 -21.47 -7.40 -10.39
C ALA A 520 -20.81 -6.42 -11.38
N ASP A 521 -19.49 -6.27 -11.31
CA ASP A 521 -18.73 -5.33 -12.16
C ASP A 521 -18.35 -5.91 -13.54
N VAL A 522 -18.72 -7.16 -13.81
CA VAL A 522 -18.41 -7.84 -15.06
C VAL A 522 -19.59 -7.70 -16.01
N THR A 523 -19.39 -6.88 -17.04
CA THR A 523 -20.37 -6.68 -18.12
C THR A 523 -20.70 -7.99 -18.84
N GLU A 524 -21.86 -8.06 -19.51
CA GLU A 524 -22.28 -9.23 -20.30
C GLU A 524 -21.22 -9.71 -21.29
N ASN A 525 -20.55 -8.75 -21.96
CA ASN A 525 -19.50 -9.05 -22.93
C ASN A 525 -18.26 -9.69 -22.27
N ASN A 526 -17.95 -9.31 -21.04
CA ASN A 526 -16.83 -9.81 -20.26
C ASN A 526 -17.19 -11.06 -19.44
N CYS A 527 -18.48 -11.37 -19.31
CA CYS A 527 -18.96 -12.54 -18.59
C CYS A 527 -18.93 -13.82 -19.43
N LYS A 528 -17.74 -14.14 -19.93
CA LYS A 528 -17.48 -15.35 -20.70
C LYS A 528 -16.20 -15.95 -20.14
N ALA A 529 -16.21 -17.24 -19.83
CA ALA A 529 -14.98 -17.92 -19.45
C ALA A 529 -14.06 -17.94 -20.67
N SER A 530 -13.06 -17.09 -20.70
CA SER A 530 -12.05 -17.10 -21.75
C SER A 530 -10.97 -18.10 -21.36
N ILE A 531 -10.73 -19.07 -22.25
CA ILE A 531 -9.41 -19.70 -22.32
C ILE A 531 -8.50 -18.58 -22.83
N GLU A 532 -7.80 -17.93 -21.90
CA GLU A 532 -6.82 -16.91 -22.26
C GLU A 532 -5.47 -17.60 -22.29
N GLU A 533 -5.02 -17.89 -23.51
CA GLU A 533 -3.59 -18.04 -23.69
C GLU A 533 -2.98 -16.66 -23.52
N ILE A 534 -2.32 -16.42 -22.38
CA ILE A 534 -1.47 -15.22 -22.24
C ILE A 534 -0.27 -15.46 -23.15
N LYS A 535 -0.21 -14.68 -24.23
CA LYS A 535 0.89 -14.66 -25.18
C LYS A 535 1.86 -13.55 -24.80
N ILE A 536 3.10 -13.92 -24.56
CA ILE A 536 4.20 -12.99 -24.31
C ILE A 536 5.20 -13.22 -25.43
N GLU A 537 5.32 -12.25 -26.32
CA GLU A 537 6.29 -12.28 -27.41
C GLU A 537 7.71 -12.04 -26.89
N LYS A 538 8.70 -12.41 -27.69
CA LYS A 538 10.08 -12.02 -27.40
C LYS A 538 10.22 -10.50 -27.51
N GLY A 539 10.76 -9.86 -26.48
CA GLY A 539 10.93 -8.41 -26.41
C GLY A 539 9.96 -7.77 -25.42
N VAL A 540 9.45 -6.59 -25.79
CA VAL A 540 8.60 -5.74 -24.95
C VAL A 540 7.14 -6.10 -25.17
N ASN A 541 6.42 -6.35 -24.08
CA ASN A 541 5.00 -6.66 -24.08
C ASN A 541 4.29 -5.79 -23.05
N PHE A 542 3.00 -5.54 -23.29
CA PHE A 542 2.12 -4.93 -22.30
C PHE A 542 0.97 -5.90 -22.05
N ILE A 543 0.94 -6.45 -20.84
CA ILE A 543 0.02 -7.51 -20.48
C ILE A 543 -0.94 -6.95 -19.42
N GLN A 544 -2.24 -6.98 -19.74
CA GLN A 544 -3.27 -6.72 -18.76
C GLN A 544 -3.42 -7.96 -17.87
N ALA A 545 -3.32 -7.80 -16.56
CA ALA A 545 -3.50 -8.89 -15.62
C ALA A 545 -4.98 -9.28 -15.54
N ILE A 546 -5.25 -10.58 -15.37
CA ILE A 546 -6.60 -11.15 -15.35
C ILE A 546 -6.86 -11.90 -14.04
N ASN A 547 -8.13 -12.17 -13.76
CA ASN A 547 -8.51 -13.06 -12.67
C ASN A 547 -8.32 -14.51 -13.11
N ILE A 548 -7.41 -15.24 -12.46
CA ILE A 548 -7.09 -16.63 -12.79
C ILE A 548 -7.90 -17.57 -11.88
N PHE A 549 -8.61 -18.54 -12.48
CA PHE A 549 -9.42 -19.49 -11.72
C PHE A 549 -8.59 -20.52 -10.95
N ASP A 550 -7.51 -21.03 -11.54
CA ASP A 550 -6.66 -22.08 -10.96
C ASP A 550 -5.28 -21.52 -10.61
N LYS A 551 -5.23 -20.70 -9.54
CA LYS A 551 -3.99 -20.07 -9.07
C LYS A 551 -2.95 -21.09 -8.57
N GLY A 552 -3.38 -22.27 -8.12
CA GLY A 552 -2.48 -23.32 -7.65
C GLY A 552 -1.66 -23.90 -8.81
N THR A 553 -2.28 -24.11 -9.97
CA THR A 553 -1.59 -24.57 -11.17
C THR A 553 -0.80 -23.44 -11.86
N TYR A 554 -1.29 -22.20 -11.77
CA TYR A 554 -0.69 -21.03 -12.44
C TYR A 554 -0.41 -19.89 -11.43
N PRO A 555 0.69 -19.98 -10.64
CA PRO A 555 1.06 -18.98 -9.63
C PRO A 555 1.72 -17.74 -10.28
N ILE A 556 0.99 -17.07 -11.16
CA ILE A 556 1.46 -15.89 -11.92
C ILE A 556 0.76 -14.60 -11.50
N ASP A 557 0.16 -14.56 -10.31
CA ASP A 557 -0.51 -13.38 -9.76
C ASP A 557 0.45 -12.40 -9.06
N THR A 558 1.76 -12.68 -9.08
CA THR A 558 2.81 -11.74 -8.70
C THR A 558 3.87 -11.61 -9.80
N ALA A 559 4.61 -10.50 -9.79
CA ALA A 559 5.71 -10.25 -10.71
C ALA A 559 6.80 -11.35 -10.64
N LYS A 560 7.20 -11.76 -9.43
CA LYS A 560 8.14 -12.89 -9.25
C LYS A 560 7.51 -14.21 -9.68
N GLY A 561 6.24 -14.45 -9.36
CA GLY A 561 5.51 -15.66 -9.75
C GLY A 561 5.49 -15.85 -11.26
N LEU A 562 5.20 -14.80 -12.02
CA LEU A 562 5.26 -14.82 -13.49
C LEU A 562 6.66 -15.15 -14.02
N ILE A 563 7.71 -14.53 -13.49
CA ILE A 563 9.10 -14.82 -13.87
C ILE A 563 9.44 -16.28 -13.60
N GLN A 564 9.14 -16.79 -12.40
CA GLN A 564 9.46 -18.15 -11.99
C GLN A 564 8.69 -19.20 -12.81
N TYR A 565 7.38 -19.00 -12.97
CA TYR A 565 6.51 -19.91 -13.70
C TYR A 565 6.98 -20.12 -15.15
N THR A 566 7.45 -19.04 -15.79
CA THR A 566 7.92 -19.08 -17.18
C THR A 566 9.32 -19.69 -17.33
N GLY A 567 9.91 -20.21 -16.25
CA GLY A 567 11.28 -20.72 -16.25
C GLY A 567 12.30 -19.61 -16.50
N ASN A 568 12.02 -18.40 -16.01
CA ASN A 568 12.84 -17.20 -16.18
C ASN A 568 12.99 -16.73 -17.64
N LYS A 569 12.03 -17.08 -18.51
CA LYS A 569 11.94 -16.53 -19.87
C LYS A 569 11.47 -15.08 -19.85
N VAL A 570 10.48 -14.78 -19.02
CA VAL A 570 10.18 -13.42 -18.61
C VAL A 570 11.33 -12.95 -17.72
N VAL A 571 11.97 -11.86 -18.12
CA VAL A 571 13.17 -11.32 -17.45
C VAL A 571 12.90 -10.04 -16.69
N ALA A 572 11.84 -9.30 -17.00
CA ALA A 572 11.43 -8.16 -16.21
C ALA A 572 9.91 -7.94 -16.24
N VAL A 573 9.36 -7.49 -15.13
CA VAL A 573 7.96 -7.08 -14.98
C VAL A 573 7.95 -5.73 -14.26
N GLY A 574 7.22 -4.75 -14.79
CA GLY A 574 7.19 -3.40 -14.23
C GLY A 574 5.88 -2.66 -14.42
N LEU A 575 5.62 -1.70 -13.54
CA LEU A 575 4.46 -0.80 -13.59
C LEU A 575 4.91 0.67 -13.61
N LEU A 576 4.44 1.43 -14.62
CA LEU A 576 4.68 2.88 -14.70
C LEU A 576 3.51 3.66 -14.09
N ARG A 577 3.77 4.47 -13.06
CA ARG A 577 2.81 5.39 -12.43
C ARG A 577 3.50 6.71 -12.09
N ASN A 578 2.83 7.82 -12.37
CA ASN A 578 3.28 9.17 -12.02
C ASN A 578 4.75 9.46 -12.39
N ASP A 579 5.11 9.26 -13.66
CA ASP A 579 6.47 9.41 -14.21
C ASP A 579 7.53 8.42 -13.66
N THR A 580 7.13 7.46 -12.83
CA THR A 580 8.06 6.52 -12.19
C THR A 580 7.72 5.07 -12.52
N TRP A 581 8.74 4.29 -12.87
CA TRP A 581 8.66 2.83 -12.86
C TRP A 581 8.68 2.36 -11.40
N SER A 582 7.56 2.64 -10.71
CA SER A 582 7.38 2.57 -9.26
C SER A 582 7.55 1.17 -8.66
N SER A 583 7.41 0.12 -9.47
CA SER A 583 7.60 -1.27 -9.06
C SER A 583 8.20 -2.04 -10.22
N ILE A 584 9.40 -2.59 -10.00
CA ILE A 584 10.11 -3.36 -11.01
C ILE A 584 10.77 -4.58 -10.39
N VAL A 585 10.59 -5.73 -11.05
CA VAL A 585 11.24 -6.99 -10.72
C VAL A 585 12.02 -7.45 -11.94
N LYS A 586 13.27 -7.87 -11.73
CA LYS A 586 14.14 -8.36 -12.81
C LYS A 586 14.85 -9.65 -12.45
N TYR A 587 14.81 -10.61 -13.37
CA TYR A 587 15.67 -11.78 -13.34
C TYR A 587 17.00 -11.49 -14.04
N GLU A 588 18.10 -11.67 -13.30
CA GLU A 588 19.45 -11.46 -13.79
C GLU A 588 20.42 -12.34 -13.00
N ASN A 589 21.40 -12.94 -13.68
CA ASN A 589 22.45 -13.76 -13.07
C ASN A 589 21.92 -14.89 -12.15
N GLY A 590 20.80 -15.51 -12.51
CA GLY A 590 20.21 -16.62 -11.75
C GLY A 590 19.41 -16.20 -10.52
N GLN A 591 19.26 -14.90 -10.26
CA GLN A 591 18.49 -14.36 -9.14
C GLN A 591 17.37 -13.43 -9.60
N ILE A 592 16.28 -13.39 -8.84
CA ILE A 592 15.16 -12.47 -9.06
C ILE A 592 15.29 -11.31 -8.08
N ASN A 593 15.57 -10.13 -8.61
CA ASN A 593 15.85 -8.91 -7.87
C ASN A 593 14.63 -7.97 -7.88
N GLY A 594 14.49 -7.18 -6.81
CA GLY A 594 13.39 -6.24 -6.63
C GLY A 594 12.30 -6.77 -5.69
N THR A 595 11.49 -5.84 -5.18
CA THR A 595 10.36 -6.14 -4.30
C THR A 595 9.24 -6.76 -5.12
N ASP A 596 8.73 -7.92 -4.67
CA ASP A 596 7.61 -8.56 -5.35
C ASP A 596 6.34 -7.73 -5.18
N PHE A 597 5.51 -7.73 -6.22
CA PHE A 597 4.23 -7.02 -6.21
C PHE A 597 3.16 -7.84 -6.93
N ASN A 598 1.93 -7.68 -6.47
CA ASN A 598 0.78 -8.38 -7.03
C ASN A 598 0.44 -7.78 -8.41
N LEU A 599 0.11 -8.67 -9.34
CA LEU A 599 -0.46 -8.30 -10.62
C LEU A 599 -1.98 -8.18 -10.43
N VAL A 600 -2.43 -6.94 -10.20
CA VAL A 600 -3.83 -6.61 -9.90
C VAL A 600 -4.67 -6.82 -11.16
N PRO A 601 -5.71 -7.67 -11.14
CA PRO A 601 -6.57 -7.88 -12.29
C PRO A 601 -7.18 -6.57 -12.81
N GLY A 602 -7.15 -6.38 -14.13
CA GLY A 602 -7.58 -5.14 -14.79
C GLY A 602 -6.45 -4.13 -15.00
N GLU A 603 -5.33 -4.26 -14.28
CA GLU A 603 -4.16 -3.40 -14.43
C GLU A 603 -3.23 -3.87 -15.56
N THR A 604 -2.46 -2.96 -16.16
CA THR A 604 -1.52 -3.29 -17.25
C THR A 604 -0.05 -3.12 -16.85
N TYR A 605 0.77 -4.11 -17.20
CA TYR A 605 2.17 -4.20 -16.83
C TYR A 605 3.08 -4.30 -18.05
N LEU A 606 4.25 -3.66 -17.97
CA LEU A 606 5.36 -3.93 -18.88
C LEU A 606 5.91 -5.31 -18.55
N VAL A 607 6.05 -6.16 -19.57
CA VAL A 607 6.65 -7.49 -19.47
C VAL A 607 7.72 -7.63 -20.54
N ILE A 608 8.97 -7.81 -20.11
CA ILE A 608 10.10 -8.06 -21.02
C ILE A 608 10.42 -9.54 -21.00
N SER A 609 10.44 -10.18 -22.17
CA SER A 609 10.76 -11.59 -22.31
C SER A 609 11.91 -11.83 -23.28
N ASN A 610 12.79 -12.78 -22.95
CA ASN A 610 13.89 -13.18 -23.84
C ASN A 610 13.46 -14.18 -24.93
N GLN A 611 12.26 -14.77 -24.78
CA GLN A 611 11.69 -15.79 -25.65
C GLN A 611 10.16 -15.64 -25.73
N GLU A 612 9.54 -16.24 -26.74
CA GLU A 612 8.09 -16.38 -26.78
C GLU A 612 7.62 -17.33 -25.65
N VAL A 613 6.58 -16.92 -24.94
CA VAL A 613 5.93 -17.68 -23.88
C VAL A 613 4.43 -17.71 -24.12
N LYS A 614 3.83 -18.89 -23.97
CA LYS A 614 2.38 -19.10 -23.99
C LYS A 614 1.97 -19.74 -22.68
N ILE A 615 1.08 -19.08 -21.96
CA ILE A 615 0.58 -19.56 -20.68
C ILE A 615 -0.90 -19.92 -20.86
N PRO A 616 -1.27 -21.21 -20.82
CA PRO A 616 -2.64 -21.64 -21.01
C PRO A 616 -3.44 -21.45 -19.71
N VAL A 617 -3.81 -20.21 -19.40
CA VAL A 617 -4.63 -19.92 -18.21
C VAL A 617 -6.12 -19.92 -18.55
N LYS A 618 -6.93 -20.15 -17.52
CA LYS A 618 -8.38 -19.89 -17.57
C LYS A 618 -8.69 -18.78 -16.60
N GLY A 619 -9.38 -17.77 -17.08
CA GLY A 619 -9.65 -16.59 -16.30
C GLY A 619 -10.68 -15.68 -16.93
N TYR A 620 -10.74 -14.47 -16.41
CA TYR A 620 -11.56 -13.40 -16.96
C TYR A 620 -10.93 -12.04 -16.74
N ALA A 621 -11.13 -11.14 -17.71
CA ALA A 621 -10.74 -9.75 -17.61
C ALA A 621 -11.57 -9.03 -16.54
N SER A 622 -10.90 -8.31 -15.63
CA SER A 622 -11.56 -7.47 -14.64
C SER A 622 -11.94 -6.12 -15.26
N SER A 623 -12.93 -5.43 -14.67
CA SER A 623 -13.18 -4.01 -14.94
C SER A 623 -11.95 -3.16 -14.56
N VAL A 624 -11.84 -1.98 -15.18
CA VAL A 624 -10.68 -1.09 -15.00
C VAL A 624 -10.68 -0.50 -13.59
N THR A 625 -9.56 -0.63 -12.89
CA THR A 625 -9.38 -0.22 -11.49
C THR A 625 -8.69 1.15 -11.32
N VAL A 626 -8.28 1.79 -12.43
CA VAL A 626 -7.42 2.98 -12.40
C VAL A 626 -8.27 4.24 -12.49
N ASP A 627 -8.22 5.09 -11.46
CA ASP A 627 -8.77 6.45 -11.50
C ASP A 627 -7.76 7.42 -12.13
N LEU A 628 -7.94 7.74 -13.42
CA LEU A 628 -7.04 8.61 -14.17
C LEU A 628 -6.99 10.05 -13.65
N GLU A 629 -8.09 10.57 -13.10
CA GLU A 629 -8.15 11.96 -12.62
C GLU A 629 -7.31 12.16 -11.36
N SER A 630 -7.10 11.09 -10.59
CA SER A 630 -6.22 11.10 -9.42
C SER A 630 -4.73 11.18 -9.80
N LEU A 631 -4.35 10.76 -11.01
CA LEU A 631 -2.95 10.62 -11.43
C LEU A 631 -2.31 11.95 -11.85
N SER A 632 -0.99 11.91 -12.03
CA SER A 632 -0.18 13.00 -12.59
C SER A 632 0.89 12.42 -13.52
N GLY A 633 1.48 13.20 -14.41
CA GLY A 633 2.59 12.74 -15.25
C GLY A 633 2.25 11.56 -16.17
N TRP A 634 3.25 10.80 -16.60
CA TRP A 634 3.12 9.60 -17.43
C TRP A 634 2.67 8.38 -16.63
N ASN A 635 1.71 7.64 -17.19
CA ASN A 635 1.10 6.45 -16.59
C ASN A 635 0.85 5.38 -17.67
N LEU A 636 1.15 4.11 -17.37
CA LEU A 636 0.80 2.97 -18.24
C LEU A 636 -0.60 2.45 -17.88
N VAL A 637 -1.58 2.62 -18.74
CA VAL A 637 -2.97 2.28 -18.43
C VAL A 637 -3.53 1.26 -19.42
N PRO A 638 -4.57 0.49 -19.04
CA PRO A 638 -5.20 -0.43 -19.97
C PRO A 638 -5.86 0.34 -21.13
N SER A 639 -5.57 -0.07 -22.36
CA SER A 639 -6.16 0.56 -23.56
C SER A 639 -7.69 0.48 -23.58
N SER A 640 -8.25 -0.59 -23.02
CA SER A 640 -9.69 -0.81 -22.85
C SER A 640 -10.40 0.27 -22.03
N MET A 641 -9.64 1.07 -21.27
CA MET A 641 -10.18 2.20 -20.51
C MET A 641 -10.57 3.39 -21.40
N LEU A 642 -9.85 3.59 -22.50
CA LEU A 642 -9.99 4.78 -23.36
C LEU A 642 -10.80 4.51 -24.62
N THR A 643 -10.77 3.26 -25.11
CA THR A 643 -11.42 2.86 -26.37
C THR A 643 -12.95 2.90 -26.32
N LYS A 644 -13.56 3.10 -25.14
CA LYS A 644 -15.00 3.39 -25.01
C LYS A 644 -15.41 4.68 -25.71
N THR A 645 -14.50 5.65 -25.82
CA THR A 645 -14.77 6.97 -26.38
C THR A 645 -14.34 7.09 -27.83
N SER A 646 -13.12 6.64 -28.14
CA SER A 646 -12.54 6.64 -29.48
C SER A 646 -11.41 5.62 -29.54
N ASP A 647 -11.22 4.98 -30.69
CA ASP A 647 -10.07 4.09 -30.92
C ASP A 647 -8.82 4.84 -31.42
N SER A 648 -8.96 6.13 -31.73
CA SER A 648 -7.86 7.03 -32.14
C SER A 648 -7.42 7.92 -30.97
N SER A 649 -6.11 8.08 -30.81
CA SER A 649 -5.53 9.01 -29.81
C SER A 649 -5.93 10.46 -30.04
N LYS A 650 -6.04 10.92 -31.30
CA LYS A 650 -6.52 12.28 -31.60
C LYS A 650 -7.97 12.44 -31.17
N GLY A 651 -8.83 11.46 -31.44
CA GLY A 651 -10.22 11.48 -31.01
C GLY A 651 -10.37 11.49 -29.48
N ILE A 652 -9.51 10.76 -28.77
CA ILE A 652 -9.48 10.76 -27.28
C ILE A 652 -9.05 12.14 -26.77
N LEU A 653 -7.94 12.70 -27.28
CA LEU A 653 -7.42 14.01 -26.84
C LEU A 653 -8.36 15.19 -27.18
N GLN A 654 -9.20 15.05 -28.21
CA GLN A 654 -10.20 16.07 -28.56
C GLN A 654 -11.47 15.97 -27.69
N ASN A 655 -11.65 14.88 -26.93
CA ASN A 655 -12.83 14.69 -26.10
C ASN A 655 -12.74 15.48 -24.78
N THR A 656 -13.83 16.16 -24.42
CA THR A 656 -13.91 16.98 -23.20
C THR A 656 -13.78 16.17 -21.91
N SER A 657 -14.18 14.90 -21.92
CA SER A 657 -14.03 13.97 -20.77
C SER A 657 -12.57 13.66 -20.43
N TYR A 658 -11.64 13.89 -21.35
CA TYR A 658 -10.19 13.69 -21.15
C TYR A 658 -9.41 15.00 -21.25
N SER A 659 -10.01 16.11 -20.80
CA SER A 659 -9.38 17.44 -20.77
C SER A 659 -8.16 17.57 -19.84
N TYR A 660 -7.91 16.57 -18.99
CA TYR A 660 -6.72 16.45 -18.15
C TYR A 660 -5.58 15.62 -18.79
N ILE A 661 -5.83 14.89 -19.89
CA ILE A 661 -4.80 14.13 -20.61
C ILE A 661 -4.11 15.02 -21.65
N SER A 662 -2.86 15.40 -21.42
CA SER A 662 -2.12 16.27 -22.35
C SER A 662 -1.43 15.51 -23.47
N GLN A 663 -1.04 14.26 -23.25
CA GLN A 663 -0.31 13.45 -24.22
C GLN A 663 -0.68 11.98 -24.12
N MET A 664 -0.52 11.27 -25.23
CA MET A 664 -0.67 9.82 -25.32
C MET A 664 0.49 9.23 -26.10
N ALA A 665 0.97 8.06 -25.71
CA ALA A 665 2.03 7.35 -26.41
C ALA A 665 1.79 5.84 -26.46
N GLN A 666 2.27 5.22 -27.54
CA GLN A 666 2.17 3.78 -27.76
C GLN A 666 3.50 3.25 -28.30
N TRP A 667 3.91 2.09 -27.77
CA TRP A 667 5.16 1.43 -28.17
C TRP A 667 5.00 0.68 -29.49
N GLN A 668 5.93 0.91 -30.43
CA GLN A 668 6.01 0.18 -31.70
C GLN A 668 7.11 -0.86 -31.67
N ASN A 669 6.75 -2.14 -31.66
CA ASN A 669 7.70 -3.25 -31.60
C ASN A 669 8.66 -3.30 -32.80
N THR A 670 8.19 -2.96 -34.00
CA THR A 670 9.00 -3.03 -35.24
C THR A 670 10.09 -1.97 -35.30
N GLN A 671 9.78 -0.77 -34.80
CA GLN A 671 10.70 0.38 -34.82
C GLN A 671 11.44 0.55 -33.48
N SER A 672 11.01 -0.17 -32.44
CA SER A 672 11.54 -0.04 -31.07
C SER A 672 11.52 1.40 -30.57
N LEU A 673 10.43 2.13 -30.83
CA LEU A 673 10.24 3.52 -30.43
C LEU A 673 8.80 3.79 -29.98
N PHE A 674 8.61 4.90 -29.29
CA PHE A 674 7.28 5.42 -28.95
C PHE A 674 6.80 6.38 -30.03
N GLU A 675 5.58 6.13 -30.51
CA GLU A 675 4.81 7.12 -31.26
C GLU A 675 3.87 7.85 -30.31
N TYR A 676 3.64 9.13 -30.55
CA TYR A 676 2.91 9.98 -29.61
C TYR A 676 1.98 10.98 -30.27
N THR A 677 0.99 11.40 -29.50
CA THR A 677 0.01 12.43 -29.83
C THR A 677 -0.04 13.42 -28.68
N VAL A 678 -0.04 14.71 -29.00
CA VAL A 678 0.06 15.80 -28.01
C VAL A 678 -1.05 16.80 -28.21
N ARG A 679 -1.68 17.24 -27.12
CA ARG A 679 -2.59 18.39 -27.08
C ARG A 679 -1.89 19.60 -26.48
N GLU A 680 -1.81 20.69 -27.24
CA GLU A 680 -1.29 21.97 -26.77
C GLU A 680 -2.34 22.80 -26.02
N LYS A 681 -1.89 23.90 -25.39
CA LYS A 681 -2.74 24.80 -24.58
C LYS A 681 -3.89 25.46 -25.36
N ASP A 682 -3.78 25.57 -26.67
CA ASP A 682 -4.83 26.11 -27.55
C ASP A 682 -5.81 25.02 -28.06
N ASN A 683 -5.78 23.82 -27.46
CA ASN A 683 -6.53 22.62 -27.82
C ASN A 683 -6.23 22.05 -29.21
N LYS A 684 -5.17 22.49 -29.89
CA LYS A 684 -4.71 21.82 -31.11
C LYS A 684 -4.00 20.52 -30.74
N VAL A 685 -4.27 19.50 -31.54
CA VAL A 685 -3.68 18.17 -31.39
C VAL A 685 -2.70 17.91 -32.52
N TYR A 686 -1.47 17.55 -32.17
CA TYR A 686 -0.36 17.28 -33.08
C TYR A 686 0.18 15.86 -32.88
N GLY A 687 1.02 15.42 -33.82
CA GLY A 687 1.64 14.10 -33.81
C GLY A 687 0.86 13.04 -34.59
N GLU A 688 1.29 11.80 -34.44
CA GLU A 688 0.68 10.64 -35.09
C GLU A 688 -0.69 10.33 -34.51
N ASP A 689 -1.58 9.80 -35.33
CA ASP A 689 -2.89 9.32 -34.84
C ASP A 689 -2.79 7.83 -34.55
N LEU A 690 -2.71 7.50 -33.26
CA LEU A 690 -2.44 6.15 -32.78
C LEU A 690 -3.75 5.37 -32.69
N LYS A 691 -3.72 4.11 -33.16
CA LYS A 691 -4.81 3.17 -32.98
C LYS A 691 -4.65 2.44 -31.65
N ILE A 692 -5.39 2.90 -30.65
CA ILE A 692 -5.21 2.52 -29.23
C ILE A 692 -5.53 1.04 -29.00
N SER A 693 -6.44 0.45 -29.78
CA SER A 693 -6.73 -0.99 -29.73
C SER A 693 -5.60 -1.91 -30.17
N ASP A 694 -4.53 -1.41 -30.79
CA ASP A 694 -3.43 -2.26 -31.28
C ASP A 694 -2.53 -2.80 -30.16
N ASN A 695 -2.66 -2.27 -28.93
CA ASN A 695 -1.90 -2.72 -27.77
C ASN A 695 -2.83 -2.80 -26.54
N ASN A 696 -2.59 -3.75 -25.62
CA ASN A 696 -3.36 -3.85 -24.38
C ASN A 696 -3.01 -2.72 -23.39
N GLY A 697 -1.83 -2.11 -23.54
CA GLY A 697 -1.39 -0.97 -22.74
C GLY A 697 -1.09 0.27 -23.57
N VAL A 698 -1.52 1.42 -23.05
CA VAL A 698 -1.24 2.75 -23.61
C VAL A 698 -0.67 3.65 -22.53
N PHE A 699 0.26 4.52 -22.90
CA PHE A 699 0.78 5.52 -21.99
C PHE A 699 -0.02 6.80 -22.10
N VAL A 700 -0.44 7.36 -20.97
CA VAL A 700 -1.16 8.64 -20.91
C VAL A 700 -0.41 9.60 -19.99
N ARG A 701 -0.36 10.87 -20.40
CA ARG A 701 0.19 11.95 -19.57
C ARG A 701 -0.95 12.78 -18.98
N VAL A 702 -1.06 12.77 -17.66
CA VAL A 702 -2.04 13.57 -16.93
C VAL A 702 -1.39 14.87 -16.49
N SER A 703 -1.94 16.00 -16.95
CA SER A 703 -1.51 17.34 -16.57
C SER A 703 -2.58 17.95 -15.67
N LYS A 704 -2.29 18.01 -14.37
CA LYS A 704 -3.09 18.76 -13.41
C LYS A 704 -2.75 20.25 -13.46
#